data_AF-A0A7X4HEY5-F1
#
_entry.id   AF-A0A7X4HEY5-F1
#
_cell.length_a   1.000
_cell.length_b   1.000
_cell.length_c   1.000
_cell.angle_alpha   90.00
_cell.angle_beta   90.00
_cell.angle_gamma   90.00
#
_symmetry.space_group_name_H-M   'P 1'
#
loop_
_entity.id
_entity.type
_entity.pdbx_description
1 polymer ?
#
loop_
_entity_poly.entity_id
_entity_poly.type
_entity_poly.pdbx_seq_one_letter_code
_entity_poly.pdbx_strand_id
1 'polypeptide(L)'
;MATTTLQIADLTTQQITALAVSVFAALNSSQAASLSAQQVAVLSSAQAGALTASAFGALAPEDIAALSVAAFAGVKPAQLAALGAGQAAALTSAQMAVLSAMQLASLRAEAVAALDAVDIAALRTAAIAALKTSQAAALNGGQVAALSTLQARALSSSQLNALSAEALAALETADFAALRSNAISGLGTRQIAALGLAHVAALSTAQAAALNSRQLNAFGLDALAALDTADLAALKAFAVRGLDGAHLAALGTRGAQALTTAQIAALTTVQLAGGLDAAQLAAFTSRQIGALSSQQFGALSLAAVAAIDAADIAALSTRVIAALKNEQLAAFSTAQLAALTTAQAAALGTAQLAALSAAAIAALETADLAALKTTLLARFSAAQIAALGSDGVRALTLAQTLALTPAQLAAFSAGQAGALRSQQVGALTSAQLGALSEAAIAALGTEDIAALKAFALAGLQTAQLAALSAPQLAALTTQQAAALSNAQVLSLTASALAGLETADLAALRSSAIAGLSAAQLAAFDAARMRALGTQQIAALTTAQLAGAISTAQIAALTSAQLGALSAVQFGALSGEALAALETSDLAGLRLAIFAALKTNQLAALSTAQIASLTGSQITALNTAALNALSDGQLAALSTLQMAYLTNVQVASLSTAALAALGTDGLGALRASAVAALRTAQIAALDTAQVVALNTQQAGALSAAQLAAFGTAAIQALQTADVAALSVYAAAGLASNQLAALGSAQVAALSAGHIGQINSRQLAQGWGSSQIAALSSLQVGGLTNAQLSLWSSEAIAAIESRDIGGLKASVLAAFSSAQIAMLSGGQVGAFSLSQLGALSSDTIASLSTVQVAALTSAHAAALSTAQVAALSGAAFGALDAEDVAALKTAAVALLKTAQIAALGTAQVAALTTAQAALLNGAQLAALGTGAIAGLEGQDVAVLATAAVRALGTAQIRALSTLQIASLNSAQICALTSTQVQALSVEQVAALSSLYTPLVLDLDGNGVSTLGLSAGVRFDMLAAGAPVATGWAGPADGLLALDRNGDGRIGDGGELFGSGTTLASGAKAGNGYQALAELDSNGDGAISADDAAFSRLRVWVDSNSDGVSAAAELHTLDELHITRIGLQGKQDVSLNNGNIVGLTSSYQSADGASHAAADVWFAGSAAKPGAADLRSSVSGLVQALSSYAHAAPPAGGGSLGLGNGGAGGIDLGACVAQMADSLQRFGLAAAGSAAAQAGPADAPRLPFWHGAAQQGWLAAAK
;
A
#
# COMPACT_ATOMS: atom_id res chain seq x y z
N MET A 1 19.98 -155.41 102.44
CA MET A 1 20.94 -156.48 102.09
C MET A 1 21.44 -156.27 100.67
N ALA A 2 22.52 -156.94 100.30
CA ALA A 2 23.38 -156.64 99.16
C ALA A 2 22.72 -156.65 97.76
N THR A 3 23.12 -155.67 96.95
CA THR A 3 23.39 -155.71 95.50
C THR A 3 22.59 -156.66 94.59
N THR A 4 21.69 -156.07 93.81
CA THR A 4 21.72 -156.23 92.34
C THR A 4 21.27 -154.92 91.71
N THR A 5 22.15 -154.24 90.99
CA THR A 5 21.82 -152.99 90.27
C THR A 5 21.09 -153.32 88.98
N LEU A 6 19.78 -153.08 88.95
CA LEU A 6 19.02 -152.98 87.69
C LEU A 6 19.63 -151.87 86.83
N GLN A 7 19.98 -152.17 85.58
CA GLN A 7 20.32 -151.13 84.62
C GLN A 7 19.03 -150.48 84.11
N ILE A 8 19.05 -149.18 83.83
CA ILE A 8 17.84 -148.47 83.40
C ILE A 8 17.31 -148.98 82.04
N ALA A 9 18.20 -149.57 81.24
CA ALA A 9 17.89 -150.30 80.00
C ALA A 9 16.93 -151.49 80.19
N ASP A 10 16.93 -152.15 81.35
CA ASP A 10 16.12 -153.34 81.61
C ASP A 10 14.65 -153.01 81.98
N LEU A 11 14.31 -151.72 82.12
CA LEU A 11 12.99 -151.30 82.60
C LEU A 11 11.96 -151.30 81.48
N THR A 12 10.77 -151.83 81.75
CA THR A 12 9.62 -151.68 80.84
C THR A 12 9.24 -150.20 80.70
N THR A 13 8.62 -149.83 79.58
CA THR A 13 8.13 -148.46 79.34
C THR A 13 7.19 -147.96 80.44
N GLN A 14 6.36 -148.84 81.00
CA GLN A 14 5.47 -148.54 82.12
C GLN A 14 6.22 -148.26 83.44
N GLN A 15 7.37 -148.91 83.66
CA GLN A 15 8.25 -148.62 84.79
C GLN A 15 9.00 -147.29 84.59
N ILE A 16 9.50 -147.03 83.37
CA ILE A 16 10.16 -145.77 83.00
C ILE A 16 9.23 -144.57 83.24
N THR A 17 7.95 -144.65 82.87
CA THR A 17 6.96 -143.59 83.16
C THR A 17 6.75 -143.33 84.65
N ALA A 18 6.83 -144.37 85.49
CA ALA A 18 6.62 -144.27 86.93
C ALA A 18 7.84 -143.73 87.70
N LEU A 19 9.00 -143.60 87.06
CA LEU A 19 10.22 -143.08 87.70
C LEU A 19 10.10 -141.60 88.04
N ALA A 20 10.53 -141.23 89.25
CA ALA A 20 10.62 -139.83 89.67
C ALA A 20 11.58 -139.04 88.77
N VAL A 21 11.22 -137.78 88.51
CA VAL A 21 11.99 -136.83 87.67
C VAL A 21 13.46 -136.70 88.11
N SER A 22 13.72 -136.81 89.42
CA SER A 22 15.07 -136.80 90.01
C SER A 22 15.97 -137.96 89.54
N VAL A 23 15.40 -139.09 89.14
CA VAL A 23 16.16 -140.23 88.59
C VAL A 23 16.79 -139.83 87.26
N PHE A 24 16.02 -139.21 86.36
CA PHE A 24 16.53 -138.74 85.06
C PHE A 24 17.55 -137.61 85.20
N ALA A 25 17.42 -136.76 86.22
CA ALA A 25 18.44 -135.76 86.56
C ALA A 25 19.77 -136.35 87.05
N ALA A 26 19.75 -137.57 87.58
CA ALA A 26 20.94 -138.28 88.06
C ALA A 26 21.61 -139.18 87.01
N LEU A 27 21.03 -139.32 85.81
CA LEU A 27 21.61 -140.17 84.76
C LEU A 27 22.90 -139.58 84.20
N ASN A 28 23.91 -140.45 84.06
CA ASN A 28 25.11 -140.16 83.30
C ASN A 28 24.92 -140.51 81.81
N SER A 29 25.83 -140.05 80.96
CA SER A 29 25.78 -140.25 79.51
C SER A 29 25.68 -141.72 79.08
N SER A 30 26.40 -142.63 79.73
CA SER A 30 26.33 -144.07 79.38
C SER A 30 25.00 -144.72 79.77
N GLN A 31 24.35 -144.23 80.82
CA GLN A 31 23.04 -144.73 81.25
C GLN A 31 21.93 -144.17 80.36
N ALA A 32 22.01 -142.90 79.98
CA ALA A 32 21.07 -142.31 79.04
C ALA A 32 21.17 -142.97 77.65
N ALA A 33 22.39 -143.18 77.13
CA ALA A 33 22.65 -143.91 75.88
C ALA A 33 22.17 -145.37 75.89
N SER A 34 21.83 -145.94 77.06
CA SER A 34 21.28 -147.29 77.19
C SER A 34 19.74 -147.33 77.19
N LEU A 35 19.08 -146.16 77.15
CA LEU A 35 17.63 -146.09 76.97
C LEU A 35 17.27 -146.33 75.51
N SER A 36 16.37 -147.28 75.27
CA SER A 36 15.80 -147.53 73.95
C SER A 36 14.72 -146.50 73.58
N ALA A 37 14.55 -146.27 72.28
CA ALA A 37 13.51 -145.44 71.68
C ALA A 37 12.10 -145.64 72.30
N GLN A 38 11.71 -146.88 72.62
CA GLN A 38 10.42 -147.16 73.26
C GLN A 38 10.32 -146.62 74.70
N GLN A 39 11.41 -146.69 75.47
CA GLN A 39 11.50 -146.13 76.82
C GLN A 39 11.54 -144.60 76.78
N VAL A 40 12.24 -144.04 75.79
CA VAL A 40 12.36 -142.59 75.61
C VAL A 40 11.05 -141.97 75.12
N ALA A 41 10.28 -142.66 74.26
CA ALA A 41 9.00 -142.19 73.73
C ALA A 41 7.95 -141.88 74.80
N VAL A 42 7.94 -142.68 75.88
CA VAL A 42 6.96 -142.56 76.97
C VAL A 42 7.33 -141.53 78.05
N LEU A 43 8.51 -140.89 77.96
CA LEU A 43 8.90 -139.88 78.94
C LEU A 43 7.92 -138.70 78.97
N SER A 44 7.65 -138.19 80.17
CA SER A 44 6.97 -136.91 80.35
C SER A 44 7.91 -135.73 80.07
N SER A 45 7.34 -134.54 79.81
CA SER A 45 8.07 -133.28 79.63
C SER A 45 9.02 -132.97 80.79
N ALA A 46 8.61 -133.29 82.02
CA ALA A 46 9.42 -133.10 83.22
C ALA A 46 10.60 -134.08 83.29
N GLN A 47 10.39 -135.36 82.94
CA GLN A 47 11.45 -136.37 82.92
C GLN A 47 12.47 -136.10 81.80
N ALA A 48 12.00 -135.82 80.58
CA ALA A 48 12.87 -135.45 79.46
C ALA A 48 13.65 -134.15 79.75
N GLY A 49 13.00 -133.10 80.25
CA GLY A 49 13.62 -131.84 80.64
C GLY A 49 14.50 -131.91 81.90
N ALA A 50 14.53 -133.03 82.62
CA ALA A 50 15.39 -133.24 83.78
C ALA A 50 16.74 -133.88 83.44
N LEU A 51 16.85 -134.62 82.34
CA LEU A 51 18.12 -135.16 81.85
C LEU A 51 19.21 -134.07 81.81
N THR A 52 20.42 -134.39 82.27
CA THR A 52 21.54 -133.45 82.11
C THR A 52 21.86 -133.25 80.63
N ALA A 53 22.47 -132.13 80.24
CA ALA A 53 22.81 -131.87 78.83
C ALA A 53 23.69 -132.99 78.23
N SER A 54 24.65 -133.50 78.99
CA SER A 54 25.52 -134.62 78.61
C SER A 54 24.80 -135.97 78.60
N ALA A 55 23.73 -136.16 79.38
CA ALA A 55 22.87 -137.34 79.30
C ALA A 55 21.98 -137.28 78.04
N PHE A 56 21.32 -136.15 77.80
CA PHE A 56 20.45 -135.96 76.64
C PHE A 56 21.22 -136.06 75.31
N GLY A 57 22.40 -135.43 75.23
CA GLY A 57 23.29 -135.52 74.07
C GLY A 57 23.97 -136.89 73.87
N ALA A 58 23.72 -137.88 74.73
CA ALA A 58 24.21 -139.25 74.58
C ALA A 58 23.15 -140.24 74.06
N LEU A 59 21.89 -139.82 73.94
CA LEU A 59 20.81 -140.61 73.32
C LEU A 59 21.12 -140.89 71.85
N ALA A 60 20.75 -142.06 71.32
CA ALA A 60 20.89 -142.32 69.89
C ALA A 60 19.92 -141.43 69.08
N PRO A 61 20.19 -141.17 67.78
CA PRO A 61 19.28 -140.43 66.92
C PRO A 61 17.85 -141.00 66.91
N GLU A 62 17.69 -142.33 66.86
CA GLU A 62 16.36 -142.96 66.95
C GLU A 62 15.63 -142.70 68.28
N ASP A 63 16.36 -142.55 69.39
CA ASP A 63 15.76 -142.29 70.71
C ASP A 63 15.29 -140.83 70.81
N ILE A 64 16.09 -139.90 70.27
CA ILE A 64 15.74 -138.49 70.12
C ILE A 64 14.48 -138.34 69.25
N ALA A 65 14.42 -139.06 68.12
CA ALA A 65 13.23 -139.10 67.24
C ALA A 65 11.98 -139.64 67.96
N ALA A 66 12.16 -140.63 68.83
CA ALA A 66 11.06 -141.31 69.50
C ALA A 66 10.41 -140.48 70.62
N LEU A 67 11.09 -139.48 71.19
CA LEU A 67 10.52 -138.57 72.20
C LEU A 67 9.15 -138.04 71.74
N SER A 68 8.09 -138.28 72.51
CA SER A 68 6.79 -137.70 72.20
C SER A 68 6.87 -136.17 72.12
N VAL A 69 6.05 -135.54 71.27
CA VAL A 69 6.05 -134.07 71.08
C VAL A 69 5.87 -133.33 72.42
N ALA A 70 5.08 -133.89 73.34
CA ALA A 70 4.90 -133.37 74.69
C ALA A 70 6.19 -133.50 75.55
N ALA A 71 6.90 -134.64 75.46
CA ALA A 71 8.20 -134.82 76.11
C ALA A 71 9.22 -133.80 75.59
N PHE A 72 9.30 -133.68 74.26
CA PHE A 72 10.27 -132.85 73.55
C PHE A 72 10.07 -131.35 73.83
N ALA A 73 8.83 -130.89 73.97
CA ALA A 73 8.53 -129.52 74.37
C ALA A 73 9.14 -129.13 75.74
N GLY A 74 9.38 -130.09 76.63
CA GLY A 74 10.01 -129.89 77.94
C GLY A 74 11.54 -129.78 77.92
N VAL A 75 12.18 -130.03 76.78
CA VAL A 75 13.65 -130.07 76.65
C VAL A 75 14.25 -128.67 76.81
N LYS A 76 15.23 -128.51 77.70
CA LYS A 76 15.89 -127.24 78.01
C LYS A 76 16.92 -126.86 76.92
N PRO A 77 17.18 -125.56 76.71
CA PRO A 77 18.19 -125.10 75.75
C PRO A 77 19.58 -125.74 75.90
N ALA A 78 20.02 -126.02 77.14
CA ALA A 78 21.30 -126.68 77.38
C ALA A 78 21.37 -128.11 76.82
N GLN A 79 20.24 -128.82 76.76
CA GLN A 79 20.15 -130.18 76.22
C GLN A 79 20.20 -130.17 74.69
N LEU A 80 19.49 -129.23 74.05
CA LEU A 80 19.55 -129.04 72.59
C LEU A 80 20.95 -128.59 72.13
N ALA A 81 21.64 -127.75 72.91
CA ALA A 81 23.03 -127.37 72.67
C ALA A 81 24.05 -128.53 72.77
N ALA A 82 23.64 -129.69 73.29
CA ALA A 82 24.44 -130.91 73.36
C ALA A 82 24.18 -131.89 72.20
N LEU A 83 23.17 -131.64 71.36
CA LEU A 83 22.90 -132.49 70.19
C LEU A 83 23.97 -132.29 69.10
N GLY A 84 24.42 -133.41 68.53
CA GLY A 84 25.20 -133.47 67.31
C GLY A 84 24.33 -133.54 66.05
N ALA A 85 24.96 -133.40 64.88
CA ALA A 85 24.30 -133.38 63.57
C ALA A 85 23.35 -134.57 63.35
N GLY A 86 23.79 -135.81 63.62
CA GLY A 86 22.98 -137.01 63.41
C GLY A 86 21.73 -137.09 64.31
N GLN A 87 21.81 -136.57 65.54
CA GLN A 87 20.65 -136.52 66.45
C GLN A 87 19.67 -135.43 66.04
N ALA A 88 20.16 -134.30 65.55
CA ALA A 88 19.33 -133.22 65.04
C ALA A 88 18.59 -133.63 63.76
N ALA A 89 19.27 -134.33 62.83
CA ALA A 89 18.68 -134.89 61.61
C ALA A 89 17.56 -135.92 61.85
N ALA A 90 17.48 -136.49 63.06
CA ALA A 90 16.43 -137.43 63.44
C ALA A 90 15.25 -136.76 64.16
N LEU A 91 15.29 -135.44 64.38
CA LEU A 91 14.16 -134.71 64.94
C LEU A 91 13.01 -134.68 63.95
N THR A 92 11.84 -135.14 64.38
CA THR A 92 10.64 -135.13 63.55
C THR A 92 10.07 -133.72 63.41
N SER A 93 9.43 -133.44 62.28
CA SER A 93 8.81 -132.13 62.00
C SER A 93 7.79 -131.71 63.08
N ALA A 94 7.14 -132.68 63.74
CA ALA A 94 6.22 -132.44 64.86
C ALA A 94 6.94 -132.01 66.16
N GLN A 95 8.13 -132.55 66.44
CA GLN A 95 9.00 -132.08 67.53
C GLN A 95 9.58 -130.69 67.23
N MET A 96 9.96 -130.44 65.97
CA MET A 96 10.44 -129.14 65.51
C MET A 96 9.37 -128.05 65.66
N ALA A 97 8.12 -128.34 65.28
CA ALA A 97 6.99 -127.40 65.38
C ALA A 97 6.67 -126.91 66.82
N VAL A 98 7.10 -127.63 67.87
CA VAL A 98 6.90 -127.20 69.27
C VAL A 98 8.08 -126.44 69.88
N LEU A 99 9.24 -126.38 69.21
CA LEU A 99 10.40 -125.62 69.70
C LEU A 99 10.09 -124.13 69.88
N SER A 100 10.47 -123.59 71.03
CA SER A 100 10.52 -122.14 71.25
C SER A 100 11.75 -121.52 70.59
N ALA A 101 11.68 -120.21 70.37
CA ALA A 101 12.80 -119.39 69.88
C ALA A 101 14.12 -119.61 70.67
N MET A 102 14.04 -119.70 72.00
CA MET A 102 15.23 -119.86 72.85
C MET A 102 15.79 -121.29 72.83
N GLN A 103 14.93 -122.29 72.65
CA GLN A 103 15.33 -123.67 72.41
C GLN A 103 16.03 -123.79 71.05
N LEU A 104 15.43 -123.28 69.96
CA LEU A 104 16.04 -123.36 68.63
C LEU A 104 17.37 -122.60 68.55
N ALA A 105 17.46 -121.39 69.11
CA ALA A 105 18.69 -120.60 69.15
C ALA A 105 19.83 -121.24 69.97
N SER A 106 19.57 -122.35 70.69
CA SER A 106 20.59 -123.09 71.44
C SER A 106 21.21 -124.27 70.66
N LEU A 107 20.57 -124.75 69.59
CA LEU A 107 21.17 -125.73 68.69
C LEU A 107 22.49 -125.20 68.10
N ARG A 108 23.43 -126.10 67.83
CA ARG A 108 24.67 -125.75 67.12
C ARG A 108 24.38 -125.51 65.63
N ALA A 109 25.27 -124.81 64.94
CA ALA A 109 25.09 -124.52 63.51
C ALA A 109 25.07 -125.81 62.67
N GLU A 110 25.93 -126.75 63.02
CA GLU A 110 26.07 -128.09 62.42
C GLU A 110 24.84 -128.96 62.67
N ALA A 111 24.14 -128.75 63.79
CA ALA A 111 22.88 -129.42 64.08
C ALA A 111 21.74 -128.85 63.21
N VAL A 112 21.72 -127.54 62.96
CA VAL A 112 20.73 -126.90 62.08
C VAL A 112 20.96 -127.26 60.61
N ALA A 113 22.22 -127.36 60.16
CA ALA A 113 22.57 -127.82 58.81
C ALA A 113 22.12 -129.25 58.49
N ALA A 114 21.98 -130.10 59.52
CA ALA A 114 21.66 -131.52 59.38
C ALA A 114 20.16 -131.82 59.32
N LEU A 115 19.30 -130.84 59.64
CA LEU A 115 17.84 -130.94 59.50
C LEU A 115 17.45 -131.07 58.03
N ASP A 116 16.37 -131.79 57.72
CA ASP A 116 15.84 -131.77 56.36
C ASP A 116 15.05 -130.47 56.07
N ALA A 117 14.62 -130.31 54.82
CA ALA A 117 13.89 -129.13 54.38
C ALA A 117 12.46 -129.04 54.99
N VAL A 118 11.81 -130.18 55.22
CA VAL A 118 10.47 -130.28 55.82
C VAL A 118 10.50 -129.93 57.31
N ASP A 119 11.55 -130.34 58.01
CA ASP A 119 11.76 -130.05 59.43
C ASP A 119 12.05 -128.57 59.69
N ILE A 120 12.81 -127.93 58.78
CA ILE A 120 12.98 -126.47 58.76
C ILE A 120 11.66 -125.77 58.46
N ALA A 121 10.88 -126.25 57.48
CA ALA A 121 9.56 -125.71 57.14
C ALA A 121 8.53 -125.84 58.28
N ALA A 122 8.63 -126.88 59.12
CA ALA A 122 7.72 -127.09 60.25
C ALA A 122 7.97 -126.13 61.45
N LEU A 123 9.09 -125.40 61.46
CA LEU A 123 9.39 -124.43 62.53
C LEU A 123 8.42 -123.26 62.55
N ARG A 124 8.00 -122.82 63.74
CA ARG A 124 7.19 -121.59 63.87
C ARG A 124 7.98 -120.39 63.36
N THR A 125 7.29 -119.44 62.72
CA THR A 125 7.86 -118.17 62.21
C THR A 125 8.71 -117.42 63.25
N ALA A 126 8.29 -117.41 64.52
CA ALA A 126 9.03 -116.78 65.61
C ALA A 126 10.33 -117.52 65.98
N ALA A 127 10.44 -118.82 65.68
CA ALA A 127 11.65 -119.61 65.88
C ALA A 127 12.67 -119.35 64.75
N ILE A 128 12.22 -119.33 63.48
CA ILE A 128 13.04 -118.91 62.33
C ILE A 128 13.61 -117.50 62.54
N ALA A 129 12.79 -116.54 63.00
CA ALA A 129 13.23 -115.19 63.34
C ALA A 129 14.33 -115.14 64.42
N ALA A 130 14.41 -116.14 65.29
CA ALA A 130 15.34 -116.21 66.43
C ALA A 130 16.64 -116.97 66.15
N LEU A 131 16.84 -117.50 64.94
CA LEU A 131 18.08 -118.16 64.54
C LEU A 131 19.29 -117.22 64.71
N LYS A 132 20.39 -117.72 65.25
CA LYS A 132 21.67 -117.00 65.24
C LYS A 132 22.19 -116.89 63.82
N THR A 133 23.00 -115.87 63.53
CA THR A 133 23.64 -115.71 62.21
C THR A 133 24.47 -116.93 61.82
N SER A 134 25.16 -117.57 62.77
CA SER A 134 25.88 -118.82 62.53
C SER A 134 24.98 -120.01 62.18
N GLN A 135 23.75 -120.05 62.68
CA GLN A 135 22.77 -121.09 62.34
C GLN A 135 22.16 -120.82 60.96
N ALA A 136 21.84 -119.56 60.65
CA ALA A 136 21.38 -119.16 59.32
C ALA A 136 22.44 -119.46 58.25
N ALA A 137 23.72 -119.15 58.51
CA ALA A 137 24.82 -119.49 57.59
C ALA A 137 24.99 -120.98 57.29
N ALA A 138 24.43 -121.84 58.15
CA ALA A 138 24.49 -123.28 58.02
C ALA A 138 23.33 -123.86 57.20
N LEU A 139 22.34 -123.04 56.81
CA LEU A 139 21.23 -123.44 55.96
C LEU A 139 21.67 -123.60 54.50
N ASN A 140 21.28 -124.69 53.87
CA ASN A 140 21.49 -124.97 52.45
C ASN A 140 20.29 -124.51 51.60
N GLY A 141 20.44 -124.53 50.26
CA GLY A 141 19.40 -124.06 49.34
C GLY A 141 18.07 -124.79 49.46
N GLY A 142 18.06 -126.12 49.66
CA GLY A 142 16.83 -126.89 49.84
C GLY A 142 16.07 -126.52 51.12
N GLN A 143 16.81 -126.27 52.22
CA GLN A 143 16.22 -125.82 53.48
C GLN A 143 15.65 -124.41 53.40
N VAL A 144 16.30 -123.50 52.66
CA VAL A 144 15.82 -122.12 52.48
C VAL A 144 14.62 -122.06 51.53
N ALA A 145 14.62 -122.86 50.46
CA ALA A 145 13.50 -122.98 49.52
C ALA A 145 12.20 -123.51 50.17
N ALA A 146 12.31 -124.34 51.21
CA ALA A 146 11.15 -124.89 51.91
C ALA A 146 10.56 -123.96 52.99
N LEU A 147 11.15 -122.78 53.23
CA LEU A 147 10.57 -121.78 54.13
C LEU A 147 9.30 -121.21 53.52
N SER A 148 8.19 -121.23 54.24
CA SER A 148 7.01 -120.46 53.84
C SER A 148 7.29 -118.95 53.80
N THR A 149 6.51 -118.24 53.00
CA THR A 149 6.52 -116.78 52.85
C THR A 149 6.54 -116.00 54.17
N LEU A 150 5.86 -116.52 55.22
CA LEU A 150 5.88 -115.89 56.55
C LEU A 150 7.20 -116.13 57.30
N GLN A 151 7.81 -117.31 57.16
CA GLN A 151 9.11 -117.64 57.75
C GLN A 151 10.24 -116.86 57.06
N ALA A 152 10.27 -116.84 55.72
CA ALA A 152 11.23 -116.05 54.95
C ALA A 152 11.13 -114.56 55.33
N ARG A 153 9.92 -113.98 55.33
CA ARG A 153 9.64 -112.59 55.77
C ARG A 153 10.05 -112.27 57.21
N ALA A 154 10.25 -113.28 58.05
CA ALA A 154 10.68 -113.12 59.43
C ALA A 154 12.20 -113.13 59.61
N LEU A 155 12.96 -113.48 58.57
CA LEU A 155 14.42 -113.36 58.58
C LEU A 155 14.86 -111.89 58.65
N SER A 156 15.84 -111.64 59.52
CA SER A 156 16.55 -110.38 59.66
C SER A 156 17.63 -110.23 58.58
N SER A 157 18.02 -108.99 58.29
CA SER A 157 19.16 -108.70 57.41
C SER A 157 20.46 -109.40 57.83
N SER A 158 20.70 -109.55 59.14
CA SER A 158 21.88 -110.27 59.66
C SER A 158 21.84 -111.78 59.37
N GLN A 159 20.66 -112.41 59.40
CA GLN A 159 20.50 -113.83 59.01
C GLN A 159 20.63 -114.00 57.50
N LEU A 160 19.98 -113.15 56.70
CA LEU A 160 20.08 -113.17 55.23
C LEU A 160 21.51 -112.91 54.74
N ASN A 161 22.28 -112.05 55.42
CA ASN A 161 23.71 -111.83 55.15
C ASN A 161 24.62 -112.99 55.57
N ALA A 162 24.12 -113.89 56.41
CA ALA A 162 24.85 -115.07 56.82
C ALA A 162 24.66 -116.23 55.83
N LEU A 163 23.51 -116.27 55.12
CA LEU A 163 23.24 -117.24 54.04
C LEU A 163 24.35 -117.23 52.98
N SER A 164 24.61 -118.41 52.41
CA SER A 164 25.42 -118.55 51.20
C SER A 164 24.69 -117.94 49.99
N ALA A 165 25.45 -117.64 48.92
CA ALA A 165 24.89 -117.16 47.66
C ALA A 165 23.84 -118.13 47.08
N GLU A 166 24.14 -119.43 47.11
CA GLU A 166 23.26 -120.51 46.68
C GLU A 166 22.00 -120.62 47.55
N ALA A 167 22.14 -120.51 48.88
CA ALA A 167 21.01 -120.57 49.80
C ALA A 167 20.07 -119.36 49.63
N LEU A 168 20.61 -118.16 49.40
CA LEU A 168 19.80 -116.97 49.13
C LEU A 168 19.11 -117.04 47.76
N ALA A 169 19.79 -117.55 46.73
CA ALA A 169 19.24 -117.71 45.38
C ALA A 169 18.20 -118.86 45.27
N ALA A 170 18.08 -119.70 46.30
CA ALA A 170 17.09 -120.76 46.40
C ALA A 170 15.76 -120.31 47.06
N LEU A 171 15.67 -119.08 47.59
CA LEU A 171 14.38 -118.53 48.03
C LEU A 171 13.41 -118.49 46.84
N GLU A 172 12.16 -118.91 47.03
CA GLU A 172 11.17 -118.69 45.98
C GLU A 172 10.92 -117.19 45.78
N THR A 173 10.58 -116.79 44.56
CA THR A 173 10.39 -115.38 44.21
C THR A 173 9.27 -114.71 45.00
N ALA A 174 8.20 -115.45 45.35
CA ALA A 174 7.13 -114.97 46.22
C ALA A 174 7.61 -114.70 47.66
N ASP A 175 8.52 -115.51 48.17
CA ASP A 175 9.07 -115.39 49.52
C ASP A 175 10.09 -114.26 49.61
N PHE A 176 10.91 -114.12 48.56
CA PHE A 176 11.81 -112.99 48.37
C PHE A 176 11.03 -111.66 48.26
N ALA A 177 9.94 -111.62 47.48
CA ALA A 177 9.04 -110.48 47.37
C ALA A 177 8.37 -110.10 48.72
N ALA A 178 8.16 -111.08 49.60
CA ALA A 178 7.57 -110.86 50.92
C ALA A 178 8.57 -110.34 51.97
N LEU A 179 9.89 -110.37 51.70
CA LEU A 179 10.91 -109.84 52.61
C LEU A 179 10.66 -108.37 52.94
N ARG A 180 10.90 -107.98 54.19
CA ARG A 180 10.72 -106.58 54.61
C ARG A 180 11.75 -105.68 53.92
N SER A 181 11.36 -104.48 53.51
CA SER A 181 12.27 -103.51 52.87
C SER A 181 13.55 -103.23 53.67
N ASN A 182 13.49 -103.26 55.00
CA ASN A 182 14.67 -103.08 55.84
C ASN A 182 15.61 -104.31 55.87
N ALA A 183 15.10 -105.50 55.59
CA ALA A 183 15.89 -106.70 55.37
C ALA A 183 16.67 -106.59 54.05
N ILE A 184 15.98 -106.21 52.97
CA ILE A 184 16.56 -105.94 51.64
C ILE A 184 17.63 -104.83 51.71
N SER A 185 17.34 -103.67 52.33
CA SER A 185 18.34 -102.58 52.48
C SER A 185 19.55 -102.97 53.33
N GLY A 186 19.41 -104.02 54.14
CA GLY A 186 20.49 -104.55 54.98
C GLY A 186 21.34 -105.62 54.29
N LEU A 187 21.00 -106.08 53.08
CA LEU A 187 21.78 -107.08 52.36
C LEU A 187 23.16 -106.56 51.93
N GLY A 188 24.18 -107.40 52.10
CA GLY A 188 25.54 -107.14 51.61
C GLY A 188 25.63 -107.23 50.08
N THR A 189 26.66 -106.64 49.51
CA THR A 189 26.87 -106.65 48.05
C THR A 189 27.05 -108.06 47.49
N ARG A 190 27.66 -108.99 48.25
CA ARG A 190 27.77 -110.40 47.86
C ARG A 190 26.41 -111.11 47.78
N GLN A 191 25.49 -110.78 48.67
CA GLN A 191 24.11 -111.30 48.65
C GLN A 191 23.35 -110.74 47.45
N ILE A 192 23.45 -109.44 47.18
CA ILE A 192 22.78 -108.81 46.03
C ILE A 192 23.32 -109.35 44.70
N ALA A 193 24.64 -109.56 44.58
CA ALA A 193 25.27 -110.16 43.40
C ALA A 193 24.88 -111.63 43.14
N ALA A 194 24.33 -112.33 44.14
CA ALA A 194 23.85 -113.69 44.02
C ALA A 194 22.38 -113.79 43.53
N LEU A 195 21.67 -112.67 43.44
CA LEU A 195 20.26 -112.66 43.03
C LEU A 195 20.12 -112.88 41.52
N GLY A 196 19.39 -113.92 41.14
CA GLY A 196 19.01 -114.17 39.74
C GLY A 196 17.97 -113.18 39.21
N LEU A 197 17.83 -113.09 37.89
CA LEU A 197 16.89 -112.18 37.20
C LEU A 197 15.45 -112.27 37.75
N ALA A 198 14.98 -113.49 38.06
CA ALA A 198 13.65 -113.74 38.59
C ALA A 198 13.43 -113.14 40.00
N HIS A 199 14.46 -113.08 40.84
CA HIS A 199 14.38 -112.45 42.17
C HIS A 199 14.33 -110.93 42.07
N VAL A 200 15.07 -110.37 41.10
CA VAL A 200 15.14 -108.92 40.87
C VAL A 200 13.83 -108.42 40.26
N ALA A 201 13.27 -109.16 39.30
CA ALA A 201 11.94 -108.90 38.73
C ALA A 201 10.77 -109.18 39.71
N ALA A 202 11.02 -109.88 40.81
CA ALA A 202 10.05 -110.12 41.89
C ALA A 202 10.20 -109.15 43.07
N LEU A 203 11.13 -108.19 43.01
CA LEU A 203 11.14 -107.10 43.98
C LEU A 203 9.82 -106.35 43.92
N SER A 204 9.32 -105.95 45.08
CA SER A 204 8.29 -104.93 45.16
C SER A 204 8.93 -103.55 45.13
N THR A 205 8.19 -102.57 44.63
CA THR A 205 8.60 -101.16 44.56
C THR A 205 9.03 -100.58 45.91
N ALA A 206 8.46 -101.07 47.02
CA ALA A 206 8.87 -100.70 48.37
C ALA A 206 10.20 -101.34 48.83
N GLN A 207 10.60 -102.47 48.25
CA GLN A 207 11.92 -103.09 48.46
C GLN A 207 12.96 -102.45 47.54
N ALA A 208 12.65 -102.21 46.27
CA ALA A 208 13.50 -101.49 45.34
C ALA A 208 13.88 -100.10 45.89
N ALA A 209 12.90 -99.32 46.35
CA ALA A 209 13.11 -98.02 46.99
C ALA A 209 14.00 -98.03 48.27
N ALA A 210 14.23 -99.21 48.85
CA ALA A 210 15.08 -99.39 50.02
C ALA A 210 16.54 -99.71 49.68
N LEU A 211 16.84 -100.06 48.42
CA LEU A 211 18.19 -100.33 47.95
C LEU A 211 19.08 -99.07 48.01
N ASN A 212 20.35 -99.29 48.34
CA ASN A 212 21.39 -98.25 48.31
C ASN A 212 22.34 -98.42 47.12
N SER A 213 23.12 -97.39 46.80
CA SER A 213 24.02 -97.37 45.63
C SER A 213 25.04 -98.51 45.58
N ARG A 214 25.55 -98.98 46.73
CA ARG A 214 26.48 -100.13 46.76
C ARG A 214 25.79 -101.43 46.39
N GLN A 215 24.50 -101.58 46.75
CA GLN A 215 23.69 -102.72 46.37
C GLN A 215 23.36 -102.67 44.87
N LEU A 216 22.97 -101.51 44.35
CA LEU A 216 22.64 -101.37 42.92
C LEU A 216 23.85 -101.66 42.01
N ASN A 217 25.06 -101.19 42.36
CA ASN A 217 26.31 -101.55 41.66
C ASN A 217 26.83 -102.98 41.95
N ALA A 218 26.10 -103.77 42.73
CA ALA A 218 26.42 -105.17 42.98
C ALA A 218 25.52 -106.12 42.18
N PHE A 219 24.46 -105.62 41.54
CA PHE A 219 23.73 -106.41 40.54
C PHE A 219 24.60 -106.66 39.31
N GLY A 220 24.36 -107.77 38.61
CA GLY A 220 24.80 -107.88 37.21
C GLY A 220 24.07 -106.87 36.32
N LEU A 221 24.68 -106.46 35.21
CA LEU A 221 24.10 -105.47 34.29
C LEU A 221 22.70 -105.88 33.81
N ASP A 222 22.53 -107.15 33.41
CA ASP A 222 21.23 -107.70 32.99
C ASP A 222 20.20 -107.73 34.12
N ALA A 223 20.64 -107.92 35.36
CA ALA A 223 19.76 -107.91 36.54
C ALA A 223 19.25 -106.51 36.85
N LEU A 224 20.13 -105.49 36.78
CA LEU A 224 19.72 -104.10 36.94
C LEU A 224 18.80 -103.63 35.79
N ALA A 225 19.05 -104.11 34.56
CA ALA A 225 18.19 -103.87 33.39
C ALA A 225 16.80 -104.53 33.51
N ALA A 226 16.71 -105.65 34.24
CA ALA A 226 15.48 -106.41 34.46
C ALA A 226 14.54 -105.78 35.52
N LEU A 227 14.98 -104.78 36.30
CA LEU A 227 14.09 -104.02 37.18
C LEU A 227 12.93 -103.40 36.38
N ASP A 228 11.73 -103.40 36.94
CA ASP A 228 10.59 -102.76 36.29
C ASP A 228 10.67 -101.21 36.34
N THR A 229 9.82 -100.53 35.55
CA THR A 229 9.85 -99.07 35.46
C THR A 229 9.31 -98.36 36.72
N ALA A 230 8.45 -99.00 37.51
CA ALA A 230 7.95 -98.46 38.77
C ALA A 230 9.03 -98.56 39.87
N ASP A 231 9.75 -99.68 39.90
CA ASP A 231 10.87 -99.95 40.80
C ASP A 231 12.03 -98.99 40.55
N LEU A 232 12.42 -98.82 39.28
CA LEU A 232 13.42 -97.83 38.87
C LEU A 232 12.99 -96.41 39.26
N ALA A 233 11.72 -96.03 39.04
CA ALA A 233 11.20 -94.72 39.44
C ALA A 233 11.18 -94.51 40.97
N ALA A 234 11.04 -95.59 41.75
CA ALA A 234 10.97 -95.54 43.21
C ALA A 234 12.35 -95.56 43.91
N LEU A 235 13.44 -95.86 43.19
CA LEU A 235 14.80 -95.75 43.73
C LEU A 235 15.05 -94.35 44.29
N LYS A 236 15.78 -94.25 45.42
CA LYS A 236 16.14 -92.93 45.96
C LYS A 236 17.14 -92.24 45.02
N ALA A 237 16.96 -90.94 44.79
CA ALA A 237 17.85 -90.16 43.92
C ALA A 237 19.35 -90.28 44.27
N PHE A 238 19.68 -90.40 45.56
CA PHE A 238 21.07 -90.65 46.01
C PHE A 238 21.59 -92.06 45.68
N ALA A 239 20.70 -93.07 45.59
CA ALA A 239 21.08 -94.42 45.17
C ALA A 239 21.43 -94.42 43.67
N VAL A 240 20.61 -93.78 42.84
CA VAL A 240 20.86 -93.60 41.39
C VAL A 240 22.12 -92.75 41.13
N ARG A 241 22.32 -91.66 41.89
CA ARG A 241 23.56 -90.85 41.86
C ARG A 241 24.84 -91.65 42.16
N GLY A 242 24.72 -92.76 42.89
CA GLY A 242 25.86 -93.62 43.21
C GLY A 242 26.12 -94.73 42.19
N LEU A 243 25.32 -94.86 41.13
CA LEU A 243 25.59 -95.81 40.05
C LEU A 243 26.89 -95.48 39.30
N ASP A 244 27.66 -96.48 38.91
CA ASP A 244 28.72 -96.25 37.92
C ASP A 244 28.15 -96.12 36.49
N GLY A 245 29.01 -95.74 35.53
CA GLY A 245 28.58 -95.51 34.15
C GLY A 245 28.08 -96.77 33.43
N ALA A 246 28.62 -97.96 33.75
CA ALA A 246 28.20 -99.20 33.10
C ALA A 246 26.81 -99.64 33.60
N HIS A 247 26.57 -99.53 34.90
CA HIS A 247 25.27 -99.81 35.50
C HIS A 247 24.19 -98.80 35.06
N LEU A 248 24.54 -97.51 34.91
CA LEU A 248 23.61 -96.53 34.36
C LEU A 248 23.28 -96.79 32.89
N ALA A 249 24.28 -97.16 32.07
CA ALA A 249 24.08 -97.51 30.66
C ALA A 249 23.21 -98.77 30.50
N ALA A 250 23.38 -99.78 31.37
CA ALA A 250 22.62 -101.03 31.33
C ALA A 250 21.09 -100.84 31.49
N LEU A 251 20.62 -99.71 32.04
CA LEU A 251 19.19 -99.40 32.12
C LEU A 251 18.51 -99.26 30.74
N GLY A 252 19.28 -99.06 29.66
CA GLY A 252 18.77 -98.88 28.30
C GLY A 252 17.85 -97.65 28.16
N THR A 253 17.12 -97.57 27.05
CA THR A 253 16.16 -96.48 26.78
C THR A 253 14.92 -96.56 27.67
N ARG A 254 14.43 -97.77 27.98
CA ARG A 254 13.27 -97.97 28.87
C ARG A 254 13.55 -97.53 30.30
N GLY A 255 14.71 -97.90 30.85
CA GLY A 255 15.10 -97.49 32.19
C GLY A 255 15.46 -96.00 32.26
N ALA A 256 16.09 -95.45 31.22
CA ALA A 256 16.26 -94.01 31.04
C ALA A 256 14.92 -93.25 31.15
N GLN A 257 13.85 -93.71 30.49
CA GLN A 257 12.50 -93.13 30.62
C GLN A 257 11.87 -93.31 31.99
N ALA A 258 12.17 -94.39 32.70
CA ALA A 258 11.63 -94.67 34.03
C ALA A 258 12.16 -93.72 35.11
N LEU A 259 13.35 -93.13 34.92
CA LEU A 259 13.97 -92.29 35.95
C LEU A 259 13.18 -90.99 36.20
N THR A 260 12.84 -90.73 37.45
CA THR A 260 12.18 -89.48 37.84
C THR A 260 13.10 -88.27 37.67
N THR A 261 12.52 -87.08 37.51
CA THR A 261 13.26 -85.82 37.40
C THR A 261 14.20 -85.57 38.58
N ALA A 262 13.83 -86.03 39.78
CA ALA A 262 14.68 -85.95 40.98
C ALA A 262 15.90 -86.88 40.92
N GLN A 263 15.78 -88.06 40.29
CA GLN A 263 16.91 -88.96 40.05
C GLN A 263 17.84 -88.40 38.96
N ILE A 264 17.29 -87.90 37.85
CA ILE A 264 18.04 -87.25 36.78
C ILE A 264 18.81 -86.01 37.29
N ALA A 265 18.15 -85.13 38.06
CA ALA A 265 18.79 -83.98 38.69
C ALA A 265 19.88 -84.35 39.71
N ALA A 266 19.91 -85.59 40.21
CA ALA A 266 20.94 -86.07 41.13
C ALA A 266 22.15 -86.70 40.42
N LEU A 267 22.07 -87.06 39.13
CA LEU A 267 23.17 -87.63 38.36
C LEU A 267 24.39 -86.69 38.33
N THR A 268 25.59 -87.26 38.41
CA THR A 268 26.84 -86.51 38.26
C THR A 268 27.15 -86.23 36.78
N THR A 269 27.97 -85.21 36.53
CA THR A 269 28.46 -84.90 35.17
C THR A 269 29.22 -86.06 34.54
N VAL A 270 29.94 -86.86 35.34
CA VAL A 270 30.67 -88.05 34.88
C VAL A 270 29.72 -89.17 34.45
N GLN A 271 28.66 -89.41 35.22
CA GLN A 271 27.61 -90.38 34.86
C GLN A 271 26.91 -90.01 33.56
N LEU A 272 26.59 -88.73 33.35
CA LEU A 272 25.98 -88.24 32.11
C LEU A 272 26.93 -88.27 30.90
N ALA A 273 28.22 -87.98 31.10
CA ALA A 273 29.19 -87.94 30.01
C ALA A 273 29.70 -89.34 29.57
N GLY A 274 29.68 -90.34 30.46
CA GLY A 274 30.26 -91.66 30.21
C GLY A 274 29.37 -92.85 30.56
N GLY A 275 28.11 -92.64 30.93
CA GLY A 275 27.16 -93.69 31.33
C GLY A 275 25.78 -93.59 30.67
N LEU A 276 25.60 -92.70 29.69
CA LEU A 276 24.41 -92.63 28.84
C LEU A 276 24.84 -92.36 27.39
N ASP A 277 24.23 -93.05 26.43
CA ASP A 277 24.44 -92.78 25.01
C ASP A 277 23.39 -91.80 24.43
N ALA A 278 23.54 -91.47 23.15
CA ALA A 278 22.64 -90.55 22.45
C ALA A 278 21.20 -91.09 22.31
N ALA A 279 21.00 -92.41 22.20
CA ALA A 279 19.67 -93.01 22.11
C ALA A 279 18.97 -93.03 23.47
N GLN A 280 19.70 -93.23 24.57
CA GLN A 280 19.18 -93.13 25.93
C GLN A 280 18.79 -91.69 26.29
N LEU A 281 19.56 -90.70 25.84
CA LEU A 281 19.22 -89.29 26.03
C LEU A 281 18.06 -88.84 25.14
N ALA A 282 17.99 -89.27 23.88
CA ALA A 282 16.83 -89.05 23.00
C ALA A 282 15.57 -89.77 23.51
N ALA A 283 15.72 -90.81 24.34
CA ALA A 283 14.58 -91.46 24.99
C ALA A 283 14.04 -90.66 26.19
N PHE A 284 14.79 -89.71 26.78
CA PHE A 284 14.29 -88.93 27.90
C PHE A 284 13.05 -88.12 27.51
N THR A 285 12.10 -88.00 28.44
CA THR A 285 10.99 -87.04 28.31
C THR A 285 11.48 -85.60 28.51
N SER A 286 10.76 -84.63 27.95
CA SER A 286 11.06 -83.19 28.09
C SER A 286 11.18 -82.73 29.54
N ARG A 287 10.43 -83.37 30.47
CA ARG A 287 10.55 -83.10 31.92
C ARG A 287 11.88 -83.57 32.51
N GLN A 288 12.43 -84.68 32.04
CA GLN A 288 13.74 -85.21 32.46
C GLN A 288 14.88 -84.35 31.88
N ILE A 289 14.80 -84.00 30.59
CA ILE A 289 15.75 -83.07 29.95
C ILE A 289 15.73 -81.70 30.67
N GLY A 290 14.55 -81.15 30.94
CA GLY A 290 14.38 -79.90 31.68
C GLY A 290 14.83 -79.93 33.15
N ALA A 291 15.00 -81.13 33.73
CA ALA A 291 15.52 -81.32 35.08
C ALA A 291 17.06 -81.29 35.16
N LEU A 292 17.77 -81.32 34.02
CA LEU A 292 19.22 -81.21 33.97
C LEU A 292 19.67 -79.80 34.37
N SER A 293 20.63 -79.73 35.28
CA SER A 293 21.35 -78.49 35.59
C SER A 293 22.30 -78.08 34.47
N SER A 294 22.71 -76.82 34.45
CA SER A 294 23.68 -76.31 33.46
C SER A 294 25.03 -77.04 33.48
N GLN A 295 25.48 -77.52 34.63
CA GLN A 295 26.71 -78.32 34.74
C GLN A 295 26.52 -79.72 34.13
N GLN A 296 25.38 -80.36 34.38
CA GLN A 296 25.02 -81.67 33.81
C GLN A 296 24.89 -81.60 32.29
N PHE A 297 24.15 -80.63 31.77
CA PHE A 297 23.99 -80.43 30.32
C PHE A 297 25.32 -80.03 29.64
N GLY A 298 26.13 -79.19 30.30
CA GLY A 298 27.47 -78.82 29.83
C GLY A 298 28.49 -79.96 29.77
N ALA A 299 28.16 -81.14 30.34
CA ALA A 299 28.97 -82.35 30.28
C ALA A 299 28.58 -83.30 29.13
N LEU A 300 27.43 -83.07 28.47
CA LEU A 300 26.99 -83.87 27.32
C LEU A 300 27.89 -83.68 26.10
N SER A 301 28.09 -84.76 25.34
CA SER A 301 28.83 -84.72 24.06
C SER A 301 28.03 -83.99 22.98
N LEU A 302 28.70 -83.51 21.93
CA LEU A 302 28.02 -82.82 20.82
C LEU A 302 27.00 -83.71 20.11
N ALA A 303 27.30 -85.00 19.94
CA ALA A 303 26.36 -85.98 19.37
C ALA A 303 25.14 -86.20 20.27
N ALA A 304 25.34 -86.25 21.59
CA ALA A 304 24.23 -86.35 22.55
C ALA A 304 23.35 -85.10 22.55
N VAL A 305 23.94 -83.90 22.49
CA VAL A 305 23.21 -82.63 22.40
C VAL A 305 22.42 -82.52 21.09
N ALA A 306 23.02 -82.91 19.97
CA ALA A 306 22.37 -82.88 18.66
C ALA A 306 21.21 -83.91 18.53
N ALA A 307 21.19 -84.96 19.36
CA ALA A 307 20.14 -85.98 19.38
C ALA A 307 18.93 -85.64 20.28
N ILE A 308 18.94 -84.50 20.98
CA ILE A 308 17.79 -84.05 21.80
C ILE A 308 16.74 -83.43 20.88
N ASP A 309 15.53 -83.94 20.85
CA ASP A 309 14.50 -83.43 19.95
C ASP A 309 14.09 -81.97 20.26
N ALA A 310 13.60 -81.28 19.24
CA ALA A 310 13.30 -79.84 19.31
C ALA A 310 12.31 -79.49 20.44
N ALA A 311 11.33 -80.36 20.72
CA ALA A 311 10.39 -80.19 21.83
C ALA A 311 11.05 -80.28 23.22
N ASP A 312 12.15 -81.02 23.36
CA ASP A 312 12.87 -81.17 24.63
C ASP A 312 13.83 -80.01 24.87
N ILE A 313 14.38 -79.40 23.80
CA ILE A 313 15.10 -78.13 23.89
C ILE A 313 14.20 -77.04 24.49
N ALA A 314 12.92 -76.96 24.09
CA ALA A 314 11.94 -76.02 24.65
C ALA A 314 11.72 -76.20 26.16
N ALA A 315 11.98 -77.39 26.72
CA ALA A 315 11.83 -77.69 28.14
C ALA A 315 13.07 -77.35 29.00
N LEU A 316 14.20 -76.97 28.39
CA LEU A 316 15.41 -76.58 29.12
C LEU A 316 15.21 -75.27 29.91
N SER A 317 15.80 -75.17 31.10
CA SER A 317 15.80 -73.89 31.82
C SER A 317 16.66 -72.84 31.09
N THR A 318 16.28 -71.56 31.20
CA THR A 318 17.06 -70.43 30.67
C THR A 318 18.49 -70.39 31.22
N ARG A 319 18.72 -70.94 32.42
CA ARG A 319 20.07 -71.12 33.01
C ARG A 319 20.91 -72.16 32.27
N VAL A 320 20.32 -73.22 31.71
CA VAL A 320 21.04 -74.18 30.86
C VAL A 320 21.45 -73.48 29.56
N ILE A 321 20.50 -72.82 28.89
CA ILE A 321 20.74 -72.11 27.62
C ILE A 321 21.84 -71.06 27.76
N ALA A 322 21.77 -70.21 28.79
CA ALA A 322 22.80 -69.19 29.08
C ALA A 322 24.19 -69.77 29.45
N ALA A 323 24.28 -71.08 29.71
CA ALA A 323 25.51 -71.78 30.10
C ALA A 323 26.01 -72.78 29.04
N LEU A 324 25.33 -72.91 27.90
CA LEU A 324 25.79 -73.72 26.77
C LEU A 324 27.16 -73.25 26.29
N LYS A 325 28.06 -74.19 26.00
CA LYS A 325 29.29 -73.89 25.27
C LYS A 325 28.95 -73.51 23.83
N ASN A 326 29.80 -72.68 23.21
CA ASN A 326 29.59 -72.23 21.83
C ASN A 326 29.49 -73.41 20.85
N GLU A 327 30.28 -74.46 21.06
CA GLU A 327 30.29 -75.68 20.25
C GLU A 327 29.01 -76.50 20.45
N GLN A 328 28.44 -76.52 21.67
CA GLN A 328 27.18 -77.21 21.96
C GLN A 328 25.99 -76.51 21.30
N LEU A 329 25.96 -75.17 21.32
CA LEU A 329 24.93 -74.39 20.64
C LEU A 329 25.08 -74.45 19.11
N ALA A 330 26.30 -74.43 18.59
CA ALA A 330 26.57 -74.59 17.15
C ALA A 330 26.24 -76.00 16.61
N ALA A 331 26.11 -77.00 17.49
CA ALA A 331 25.63 -78.33 17.16
C ALA A 331 24.09 -78.43 17.05
N PHE A 332 23.34 -77.39 17.42
CA PHE A 332 21.89 -77.37 17.23
C PHE A 332 21.55 -77.25 15.74
N SER A 333 20.62 -78.10 15.30
CA SER A 333 19.90 -77.95 14.04
C SER A 333 19.01 -76.70 14.02
N THR A 334 18.61 -76.27 12.83
CA THR A 334 17.67 -75.16 12.66
C THR A 334 16.31 -75.43 13.33
N ALA A 335 15.86 -76.68 13.39
CA ALA A 335 14.63 -77.05 14.10
C ALA A 335 14.75 -76.93 15.64
N GLN A 336 15.91 -77.30 16.21
CA GLN A 336 16.18 -77.12 17.64
C GLN A 336 16.33 -75.64 18.02
N LEU A 337 16.86 -74.80 17.12
CA LEU A 337 16.94 -73.34 17.31
C LEU A 337 15.56 -72.67 17.19
N ALA A 338 14.74 -73.08 16.23
CA ALA A 338 13.36 -72.59 16.07
C ALA A 338 12.44 -72.99 17.23
N ALA A 339 12.72 -74.12 17.91
CA ALA A 339 11.97 -74.56 19.08
C ALA A 339 12.48 -73.97 20.41
N LEU A 340 13.43 -73.03 20.39
CA LEU A 340 13.71 -72.23 21.56
C LEU A 340 12.46 -71.42 21.92
N THR A 341 12.15 -71.35 23.21
CA THR A 341 11.17 -70.40 23.70
C THR A 341 11.78 -69.00 23.72
N THR A 342 10.96 -67.98 23.58
CA THR A 342 11.37 -66.57 23.62
C THR A 342 12.13 -66.18 24.90
N ALA A 343 11.84 -66.84 26.03
CA ALA A 343 12.59 -66.67 27.27
C ALA A 343 14.00 -67.31 27.23
N GLN A 344 14.17 -68.43 26.52
CA GLN A 344 15.46 -69.09 26.29
C GLN A 344 16.30 -68.30 25.28
N ALA A 345 15.73 -67.85 24.16
CA ALA A 345 16.42 -67.01 23.20
C ALA A 345 16.94 -65.71 23.85
N ALA A 346 16.13 -65.04 24.68
CA ALA A 346 16.55 -63.85 25.45
C ALA A 346 17.62 -64.12 26.54
N ALA A 347 17.87 -65.39 26.87
CA ALA A 347 18.89 -65.82 27.83
C ALA A 347 20.26 -66.07 27.18
N LEU A 348 20.35 -66.13 25.84
CA LEU A 348 21.60 -66.30 25.11
C LEU A 348 22.59 -65.15 25.36
N GLY A 349 23.87 -65.50 25.50
CA GLY A 349 24.99 -64.57 25.69
C GLY A 349 25.60 -64.05 24.38
N THR A 350 26.41 -63.00 24.49
CA THR A 350 27.10 -62.37 23.35
C THR A 350 27.98 -63.34 22.56
N ALA A 351 28.77 -64.17 23.27
CA ALA A 351 29.67 -65.13 22.65
C ALA A 351 28.93 -66.29 21.96
N GLN A 352 27.79 -66.71 22.52
CA GLN A 352 26.94 -67.77 22.00
C GLN A 352 26.29 -67.36 20.67
N LEU A 353 25.65 -66.19 20.62
CA LEU A 353 25.07 -65.64 19.39
C LEU A 353 26.12 -65.30 18.33
N ALA A 354 27.31 -64.82 18.72
CA ALA A 354 28.41 -64.57 17.80
C ALA A 354 28.95 -65.86 17.14
N ALA A 355 28.85 -67.01 17.81
CA ALA A 355 29.27 -68.31 17.28
C ALA A 355 28.26 -68.98 16.34
N LEU A 356 27.01 -68.50 16.27
CA LEU A 356 25.99 -69.04 15.38
C LEU A 356 26.27 -68.67 13.91
N SER A 357 26.06 -69.63 13.01
CA SER A 357 26.11 -69.36 11.57
C SER A 357 24.97 -68.43 11.13
N ALA A 358 25.12 -67.79 9.97
CA ALA A 358 24.06 -66.95 9.40
C ALA A 358 22.75 -67.74 9.17
N ALA A 359 22.84 -69.01 8.74
CA ALA A 359 21.68 -69.89 8.59
C ALA A 359 21.04 -70.30 9.93
N ALA A 360 21.83 -70.42 10.99
CA ALA A 360 21.33 -70.68 12.34
C ALA A 360 20.56 -69.46 12.91
N ILE A 361 21.04 -68.24 12.64
CA ILE A 361 20.34 -66.99 12.99
C ILE A 361 19.02 -66.86 12.19
N ALA A 362 19.02 -67.25 10.92
CA ALA A 362 17.81 -67.25 10.07
C ALA A 362 16.72 -68.23 10.53
N ALA A 363 17.06 -69.20 11.38
CA ALA A 363 16.11 -70.19 11.90
C ALA A 363 15.44 -69.78 13.23
N LEU A 364 15.86 -68.66 13.84
CA LEU A 364 15.21 -68.13 15.04
C LEU A 364 13.83 -67.56 14.70
N GLU A 365 12.84 -67.80 15.55
CA GLU A 365 11.50 -67.24 15.35
C GLU A 365 11.50 -65.71 15.50
N THR A 366 10.54 -65.04 14.85
CA THR A 366 10.41 -63.58 14.91
C THR A 366 10.14 -63.05 16.32
N ALA A 367 9.41 -63.80 17.15
CA ALA A 367 9.20 -63.48 18.57
C ALA A 367 10.52 -63.53 19.37
N ASP A 368 11.37 -64.50 19.09
CA ASP A 368 12.66 -64.70 19.76
C ASP A 368 13.65 -63.60 19.39
N LEU A 369 13.73 -63.27 18.09
CA LEU A 369 14.49 -62.14 17.59
C LEU A 369 14.06 -60.83 18.26
N ALA A 370 12.75 -60.61 18.45
CA ALA A 370 12.23 -59.42 19.15
C ALA A 370 12.58 -59.37 20.65
N ALA A 371 12.86 -60.51 21.28
CA ALA A 371 13.23 -60.60 22.70
C ALA A 371 14.76 -60.54 22.96
N LEU A 372 15.59 -60.60 21.92
CA LEU A 372 17.04 -60.43 22.05
C LEU A 372 17.40 -59.03 22.59
N LYS A 373 18.32 -58.98 23.55
CA LYS A 373 18.82 -57.71 24.10
C LYS A 373 19.53 -56.89 23.02
N THR A 374 19.34 -55.58 23.03
CA THR A 374 19.96 -54.63 22.08
C THR A 374 21.49 -54.75 22.01
N THR A 375 22.14 -55.04 23.14
CA THR A 375 23.59 -55.27 23.26
C THR A 375 24.08 -56.53 22.55
N LEU A 376 23.20 -57.52 22.33
CA LEU A 376 23.51 -58.73 21.57
C LEU A 376 23.42 -58.46 20.07
N LEU A 377 22.32 -57.82 19.63
CA LEU A 377 22.09 -57.50 18.21
C LEU A 377 23.17 -56.56 17.65
N ALA A 378 23.63 -55.58 18.45
CA ALA A 378 24.75 -54.70 18.12
C ALA A 378 26.12 -55.40 17.98
N ARG A 379 26.19 -56.73 18.16
CA ARG A 379 27.39 -57.56 17.98
C ARG A 379 27.28 -58.56 16.83
N PHE A 380 26.13 -58.64 16.15
CA PHE A 380 25.99 -59.51 14.98
C PHE A 380 26.90 -59.03 13.83
N SER A 381 27.49 -59.97 13.11
CA SER A 381 28.18 -59.69 11.85
C SER A 381 27.20 -59.21 10.77
N ALA A 382 27.74 -58.54 9.75
CA ALA A 382 27.00 -58.16 8.54
C ALA A 382 26.26 -59.37 7.91
N ALA A 383 26.88 -60.55 7.87
CA ALA A 383 26.30 -61.76 7.32
C ALA A 383 25.13 -62.30 8.16
N GLN A 384 25.22 -62.26 9.49
CA GLN A 384 24.13 -62.67 10.39
C GLN A 384 22.93 -61.71 10.29
N ILE A 385 23.17 -60.40 10.13
CA ILE A 385 22.12 -59.41 9.89
C ILE A 385 21.47 -59.60 8.52
N ALA A 386 22.25 -59.82 7.46
CA ALA A 386 21.73 -60.10 6.12
C ALA A 386 20.85 -61.37 6.08
N ALA A 387 21.13 -62.36 6.92
CA ALA A 387 20.37 -63.60 6.98
C ALA A 387 19.03 -63.53 7.76
N LEU A 388 18.73 -62.43 8.46
CA LEU A 388 17.43 -62.26 9.13
C LEU A 388 16.22 -62.22 8.17
N GLY A 389 16.46 -61.95 6.88
CA GLY A 389 15.41 -61.76 5.88
C GLY A 389 14.50 -60.56 6.19
N SER A 390 13.47 -60.38 5.36
CA SER A 390 12.51 -59.27 5.51
C SER A 390 11.66 -59.40 6.78
N ASP A 391 11.18 -60.61 7.10
CA ASP A 391 10.35 -60.83 8.28
C ASP A 391 11.12 -60.70 9.61
N GLY A 392 12.38 -61.14 9.66
CA GLY A 392 13.22 -60.94 10.85
C GLY A 392 13.56 -59.46 11.07
N VAL A 393 13.83 -58.70 10.01
CA VAL A 393 14.03 -57.23 10.10
C VAL A 393 12.75 -56.51 10.54
N ARG A 394 11.59 -56.93 10.02
CA ARG A 394 10.26 -56.46 10.45
C ARG A 394 9.96 -56.87 11.89
N ALA A 395 10.48 -57.97 12.40
CA ALA A 395 10.28 -58.40 13.78
C ALA A 395 11.03 -57.53 14.81
N LEU A 396 12.12 -56.88 14.40
CA LEU A 396 12.92 -56.02 15.30
C LEU A 396 12.08 -54.91 15.94
N THR A 397 12.29 -54.72 17.24
CA THR A 397 11.73 -53.61 18.00
C THR A 397 12.46 -52.29 17.69
N LEU A 398 11.84 -51.17 18.03
CA LEU A 398 12.42 -49.84 17.81
C LEU A 398 13.81 -49.67 18.47
N ALA A 399 13.95 -50.17 19.70
CA ALA A 399 15.21 -50.13 20.45
C ALA A 399 16.29 -51.04 19.83
N GLN A 400 15.90 -52.15 19.21
CA GLN A 400 16.80 -53.05 18.48
C GLN A 400 17.26 -52.44 17.16
N THR A 401 16.35 -51.85 16.37
CA THR A 401 16.74 -51.12 15.14
C THR A 401 17.71 -49.98 15.45
N LEU A 402 17.46 -49.21 16.53
CA LEU A 402 18.38 -48.16 17.00
C LEU A 402 19.75 -48.68 17.46
N ALA A 403 19.85 -49.93 17.90
CA ALA A 403 21.10 -50.55 18.32
C ALA A 403 21.95 -51.10 17.16
N LEU A 404 21.39 -51.16 15.94
CA LEU A 404 22.15 -51.56 14.75
C LEU A 404 23.22 -50.50 14.43
N THR A 405 24.44 -50.97 14.17
CA THR A 405 25.54 -50.11 13.75
C THR A 405 25.41 -49.73 12.26
N PRO A 406 25.99 -48.59 11.83
CA PRO A 406 26.04 -48.23 10.40
C PRO A 406 26.58 -49.35 9.51
N ALA A 407 27.59 -50.10 9.95
CA ALA A 407 28.15 -51.23 9.21
C ALA A 407 27.21 -52.43 9.06
N GLN A 408 26.28 -52.62 10.00
CA GLN A 408 25.24 -53.65 9.90
C GLN A 408 24.11 -53.23 8.94
N LEU A 409 23.74 -51.95 8.94
CA LEU A 409 22.76 -51.40 7.98
C LEU A 409 23.30 -51.36 6.55
N ALA A 410 24.59 -51.11 6.36
CA ALA A 410 25.24 -51.22 5.06
C ALA A 410 25.14 -52.62 4.42
N ALA A 411 24.86 -53.66 5.23
CA ALA A 411 24.65 -55.03 4.76
C ALA A 411 23.18 -55.37 4.43
N PHE A 412 22.24 -54.43 4.62
CA PHE A 412 20.84 -54.65 4.27
C PHE A 412 20.66 -54.75 2.74
N SER A 413 19.96 -55.79 2.31
CA SER A 413 19.40 -55.85 0.96
C SER A 413 18.22 -54.87 0.79
N ALA A 414 17.88 -54.54 -0.46
CA ALA A 414 16.71 -53.74 -0.81
C ALA A 414 15.42 -54.25 -0.14
N GLY A 415 15.17 -55.56 -0.21
CA GLY A 415 14.00 -56.20 0.40
C GLY A 415 13.99 -56.20 1.94
N GLN A 416 15.14 -56.03 2.60
CA GLN A 416 15.21 -55.86 4.05
C GLN A 416 14.96 -54.41 4.46
N ALA A 417 15.50 -53.44 3.71
CA ALA A 417 15.25 -52.03 3.96
C ALA A 417 13.77 -51.69 3.78
N GLY A 418 13.15 -52.12 2.67
CA GLY A 418 11.70 -51.97 2.42
C GLY A 418 10.79 -52.83 3.32
N ALA A 419 11.34 -53.63 4.24
CA ALA A 419 10.58 -54.38 5.25
C ALA A 419 10.62 -53.73 6.65
N LEU A 420 11.40 -52.66 6.82
CA LEU A 420 11.33 -51.82 8.01
C LEU A 420 9.95 -51.14 8.06
N ARG A 421 9.35 -51.05 9.24
CA ARG A 421 8.16 -50.20 9.43
C ARG A 421 8.58 -48.72 9.46
N SER A 422 7.68 -47.81 9.08
CA SER A 422 7.95 -46.36 9.06
C SER A 422 8.36 -45.81 10.42
N GLN A 423 7.88 -46.39 11.53
CA GLN A 423 8.35 -46.08 12.88
C GLN A 423 9.84 -46.43 13.10
N GLN A 424 10.31 -47.57 12.56
CA GLN A 424 11.71 -47.99 12.62
C GLN A 424 12.57 -47.08 11.75
N VAL A 425 12.11 -46.74 10.54
CA VAL A 425 12.81 -45.82 9.62
C VAL A 425 12.91 -44.41 10.23
N GLY A 426 11.83 -43.87 10.77
CA GLY A 426 11.79 -42.57 11.47
C GLY A 426 12.61 -42.50 12.77
N ALA A 427 13.06 -43.64 13.30
CA ALA A 427 14.00 -43.67 14.42
C ALA A 427 15.47 -43.65 13.98
N LEU A 428 15.81 -44.01 12.74
CA LEU A 428 17.19 -44.06 12.27
C LEU A 428 17.91 -42.71 12.47
N THR A 429 19.13 -42.78 12.99
CA THR A 429 20.03 -41.63 13.06
C THR A 429 20.59 -41.28 11.68
N SER A 430 21.10 -40.05 11.51
CA SER A 430 21.76 -39.62 10.27
C SER A 430 22.90 -40.55 9.83
N ALA A 431 23.70 -41.05 10.78
CA ALA A 431 24.80 -41.99 10.50
C ALA A 431 24.32 -43.40 10.11
N GLN A 432 23.18 -43.84 10.62
CA GLN A 432 22.54 -45.10 10.26
C GLN A 432 21.89 -45.02 8.87
N LEU A 433 21.15 -43.94 8.61
CA LEU A 433 20.51 -43.68 7.33
C LEU A 433 21.54 -43.51 6.20
N GLY A 434 22.59 -42.73 6.44
CA GLY A 434 23.68 -42.48 5.47
C GLY A 434 24.59 -43.68 5.19
N ALA A 435 24.40 -44.81 5.88
CA ALA A 435 25.14 -46.05 5.66
C ALA A 435 24.36 -47.11 4.86
N LEU A 436 23.05 -46.92 4.62
CA LEU A 436 22.27 -47.77 3.73
C LEU A 436 22.79 -47.67 2.28
N SER A 437 22.70 -48.75 1.50
CA SER A 437 23.01 -48.69 0.07
C SER A 437 21.97 -47.87 -0.71
N GLU A 438 22.33 -47.38 -1.90
CA GLU A 438 21.38 -46.70 -2.81
C GLU A 438 20.14 -47.58 -3.10
N ALA A 439 20.35 -48.87 -3.33
CA ALA A 439 19.27 -49.84 -3.54
C ALA A 439 18.40 -50.07 -2.29
N ALA A 440 18.97 -49.93 -1.08
CA ALA A 440 18.22 -49.99 0.17
C ALA A 440 17.37 -48.72 0.40
N ILE A 441 17.92 -47.54 0.09
CA ILE A 441 17.19 -46.26 0.16
C ILE A 441 16.05 -46.22 -0.88
N ALA A 442 16.33 -46.63 -2.12
CA ALA A 442 15.34 -46.68 -3.19
C ALA A 442 14.19 -47.69 -2.93
N ALA A 443 14.38 -48.66 -2.02
CA ALA A 443 13.37 -49.65 -1.65
C ALA A 443 12.47 -49.25 -0.48
N LEU A 444 12.69 -48.09 0.16
CA LEU A 444 11.82 -47.56 1.21
C LEU A 444 10.47 -47.08 0.63
N GLY A 445 9.38 -47.27 1.38
CA GLY A 445 8.07 -46.74 1.00
C GLY A 445 8.00 -45.22 1.08
N THR A 446 7.00 -44.61 0.42
CA THR A 446 6.73 -43.17 0.56
C THR A 446 6.40 -42.77 2.00
N GLU A 447 5.64 -43.59 2.71
CA GLU A 447 5.35 -43.41 4.15
C GLU A 447 6.62 -43.48 5.02
N ASP A 448 7.60 -44.29 4.63
CA ASP A 448 8.88 -44.43 5.35
C ASP A 448 9.76 -43.18 5.17
N ILE A 449 9.79 -42.62 3.95
CA ILE A 449 10.46 -41.34 3.68
C ILE A 449 9.78 -40.22 4.45
N ALA A 450 8.45 -40.14 4.44
CA ALA A 450 7.69 -39.15 5.21
C ALA A 450 7.92 -39.26 6.74
N ALA A 451 8.19 -40.47 7.25
CA ALA A 451 8.47 -40.71 8.66
C ALA A 451 9.89 -40.32 9.13
N LEU A 452 10.83 -40.04 8.20
CA LEU A 452 12.19 -39.62 8.56
C LEU A 452 12.20 -38.30 9.35
N LYS A 453 13.11 -38.15 10.31
CA LYS A 453 13.29 -36.86 10.97
C LYS A 453 14.07 -35.92 10.06
N ALA A 454 13.65 -34.66 9.96
CA ALA A 454 14.26 -33.67 9.07
C ALA A 454 15.80 -33.57 9.19
N PHE A 455 16.34 -33.63 10.41
CA PHE A 455 17.80 -33.62 10.65
C PHE A 455 18.52 -34.93 10.27
N ALA A 456 17.80 -36.06 10.13
CA ALA A 456 18.38 -37.33 9.71
C ALA A 456 18.73 -37.32 8.21
N LEU A 457 17.94 -36.62 7.38
CA LEU A 457 18.21 -36.48 5.95
C LEU A 457 19.56 -35.80 5.66
N ALA A 458 20.08 -34.96 6.56
CA ALA A 458 21.42 -34.39 6.42
C ALA A 458 22.55 -35.45 6.44
N GLY A 459 22.26 -36.69 6.86
CA GLY A 459 23.17 -37.83 6.75
C GLY A 459 23.15 -38.56 5.40
N LEU A 460 22.14 -38.32 4.55
CA LEU A 460 22.08 -38.93 3.21
C LEU A 460 23.18 -38.39 2.31
N GLN A 461 23.92 -39.29 1.69
CA GLN A 461 24.87 -38.98 0.64
C GLN A 461 24.14 -38.54 -0.63
N THR A 462 24.81 -37.75 -1.47
CA THR A 462 24.22 -37.22 -2.71
C THR A 462 23.75 -38.33 -3.66
N ALA A 463 24.48 -39.44 -3.76
CA ALA A 463 24.09 -40.59 -4.57
C ALA A 463 22.83 -41.31 -4.01
N GLN A 464 22.72 -41.47 -2.68
CA GLN A 464 21.52 -42.03 -2.04
C GLN A 464 20.28 -41.17 -2.29
N LEU A 465 20.42 -39.83 -2.27
CA LEU A 465 19.32 -38.93 -2.56
C LEU A 465 18.93 -38.93 -4.05
N ALA A 466 19.91 -39.03 -4.94
CA ALA A 466 19.69 -39.17 -6.39
C ALA A 466 19.07 -40.52 -6.79
N ALA A 467 19.17 -41.54 -5.94
CA ALA A 467 18.53 -42.85 -6.12
C ALA A 467 17.03 -42.86 -5.75
N LEU A 468 16.50 -41.79 -5.13
CA LEU A 468 15.07 -41.69 -4.82
C LEU A 468 14.24 -41.48 -6.09
N SER A 469 13.12 -42.20 -6.17
CA SER A 469 12.10 -42.04 -7.20
C SER A 469 11.28 -40.75 -6.99
N ALA A 470 10.63 -40.27 -8.05
CA ALA A 470 9.78 -39.07 -7.98
C ALA A 470 8.67 -39.16 -6.89
N PRO A 471 7.96 -40.30 -6.70
CA PRO A 471 7.00 -40.43 -5.59
C PRO A 471 7.64 -40.36 -4.20
N GLN A 472 8.87 -40.88 -4.02
CA GLN A 472 9.60 -40.77 -2.74
C GLN A 472 10.04 -39.34 -2.45
N LEU A 473 10.44 -38.58 -3.48
CA LEU A 473 10.78 -37.16 -3.35
C LEU A 473 9.53 -36.29 -3.07
N ALA A 474 8.40 -36.60 -3.70
CA ALA A 474 7.11 -35.95 -3.42
C ALA A 474 6.53 -36.33 -2.04
N ALA A 475 6.97 -37.44 -1.45
CA ALA A 475 6.59 -37.85 -0.09
C ALA A 475 7.42 -37.17 1.02
N LEU A 476 8.38 -36.30 0.64
CA LEU A 476 9.04 -35.44 1.62
C LEU A 476 8.03 -34.46 2.20
N THR A 477 8.10 -34.26 3.51
CA THR A 477 7.44 -33.14 4.17
C THR A 477 8.25 -31.86 3.94
N THR A 478 7.56 -30.72 3.92
CA THR A 478 8.17 -29.40 3.76
C THR A 478 9.27 -29.08 4.78
N GLN A 479 9.20 -29.67 5.98
CA GLN A 479 10.27 -29.57 6.98
C GLN A 479 11.52 -30.39 6.62
N GLN A 480 11.35 -31.58 6.02
CA GLN A 480 12.46 -32.39 5.53
C GLN A 480 13.12 -31.74 4.30
N ALA A 481 12.33 -31.20 3.36
CA ALA A 481 12.83 -30.48 2.21
C ALA A 481 13.69 -29.25 2.61
N ALA A 482 13.23 -28.46 3.58
CA ALA A 482 13.98 -27.33 4.15
C ALA A 482 15.31 -27.73 4.85
N ALA A 483 15.39 -28.98 5.32
CA ALA A 483 16.56 -29.52 5.99
C ALA A 483 17.65 -30.02 5.03
N LEU A 484 17.32 -30.24 3.75
CA LEU A 484 18.30 -30.60 2.72
C LEU A 484 19.42 -29.54 2.63
N SER A 485 20.65 -30.02 2.50
CA SER A 485 21.83 -29.17 2.27
C SER A 485 21.91 -28.71 0.81
N ASN A 486 22.65 -27.62 0.55
CA ASN A 486 22.87 -27.15 -0.82
C ASN A 486 23.46 -28.27 -1.71
N ALA A 487 24.45 -29.03 -1.22
CA ALA A 487 25.07 -30.12 -1.98
C ALA A 487 24.07 -31.24 -2.36
N GLN A 488 23.15 -31.57 -1.44
CA GLN A 488 22.07 -32.53 -1.67
C GLN A 488 21.10 -32.04 -2.75
N VAL A 489 20.57 -30.82 -2.63
CA VAL A 489 19.66 -30.24 -3.65
C VAL A 489 20.33 -30.17 -5.02
N LEU A 490 21.60 -29.76 -5.08
CA LEU A 490 22.35 -29.64 -6.34
C LEU A 490 22.66 -30.99 -6.99
N SER A 491 22.68 -32.08 -6.23
CA SER A 491 22.88 -33.44 -6.75
C SER A 491 21.61 -34.09 -7.36
N LEU A 492 20.44 -33.49 -7.14
CA LEU A 492 19.18 -33.98 -7.73
C LEU A 492 19.20 -33.77 -9.26
N THR A 493 18.69 -34.75 -10.00
CA THR A 493 18.43 -34.59 -11.43
C THR A 493 17.34 -33.53 -11.67
N ALA A 494 17.29 -32.97 -12.88
CA ALA A 494 16.26 -31.99 -13.24
C ALA A 494 14.82 -32.55 -13.09
N SER A 495 14.61 -33.83 -13.41
CA SER A 495 13.34 -34.52 -13.22
C SER A 495 13.03 -34.82 -11.75
N ALA A 496 14.04 -35.17 -10.95
CA ALA A 496 13.88 -35.36 -9.49
C ALA A 496 13.49 -34.05 -8.80
N LEU A 497 14.13 -32.93 -9.14
CA LEU A 497 13.81 -31.61 -8.60
C LEU A 497 12.43 -31.11 -9.05
N ALA A 498 12.02 -31.42 -10.28
CA ALA A 498 10.65 -31.18 -10.75
C ALA A 498 9.62 -32.11 -10.08
N GLY A 499 10.05 -33.23 -9.49
CA GLY A 499 9.18 -34.14 -8.74
C GLY A 499 8.76 -33.64 -7.35
N LEU A 500 9.43 -32.63 -6.80
CA LEU A 500 9.08 -32.04 -5.51
C LEU A 500 7.74 -31.29 -5.56
N GLU A 501 7.02 -31.28 -4.43
CA GLU A 501 5.83 -30.45 -4.29
C GLU A 501 6.18 -28.96 -4.25
N THR A 502 5.21 -28.12 -4.60
CA THR A 502 5.39 -26.65 -4.64
C THR A 502 5.70 -26.06 -3.26
N ALA A 503 5.11 -26.60 -2.19
CA ALA A 503 5.40 -26.20 -0.81
C ALA A 503 6.85 -26.52 -0.41
N ASP A 504 7.35 -27.69 -0.79
CA ASP A 504 8.71 -28.15 -0.50
C ASP A 504 9.75 -27.32 -1.24
N LEU A 505 9.48 -27.03 -2.52
CA LEU A 505 10.30 -26.15 -3.34
C LEU A 505 10.38 -24.74 -2.74
N ALA A 506 9.27 -24.20 -2.24
CA ALA A 506 9.22 -22.91 -1.56
C ALA A 506 10.03 -22.88 -0.24
N ALA A 507 10.22 -24.04 0.40
CA ALA A 507 10.95 -24.18 1.66
C ALA A 507 12.46 -24.43 1.48
N LEU A 508 12.94 -24.66 0.25
CA LEU A 508 14.37 -24.75 -0.04
C LEU A 508 15.10 -23.43 0.27
N ARG A 509 16.38 -23.52 0.64
CA ARG A 509 17.19 -22.33 0.92
C ARG A 509 17.45 -21.55 -0.36
N SER A 510 17.39 -20.22 -0.30
CA SER A 510 17.71 -19.34 -1.42
C SER A 510 19.11 -19.58 -1.99
N SER A 511 20.08 -19.97 -1.14
CA SER A 511 21.42 -20.39 -1.56
C SER A 511 21.46 -21.67 -2.41
N ALA A 512 20.49 -22.58 -2.25
CA ALA A 512 20.39 -23.78 -3.08
C ALA A 512 19.82 -23.41 -4.46
N ILE A 513 18.78 -22.57 -4.49
CA ILE A 513 18.19 -22.02 -5.73
C ILE A 513 19.23 -21.26 -6.56
N ALA A 514 20.03 -20.41 -5.91
CA ALA A 514 21.13 -19.68 -6.56
C ALA A 514 22.18 -20.60 -7.22
N GLY A 515 22.38 -21.82 -6.69
CA GLY A 515 23.33 -22.79 -7.24
C GLY A 515 22.80 -23.66 -8.37
N LEU A 516 21.48 -23.68 -8.62
CA LEU A 516 20.86 -24.61 -9.59
C LEU A 516 21.42 -24.43 -11.01
N SER A 517 21.71 -25.54 -11.66
CA SER A 517 22.14 -25.56 -13.06
C SER A 517 21.02 -25.13 -14.01
N ALA A 518 21.39 -24.75 -15.24
CA ALA A 518 20.41 -24.36 -16.25
C ALA A 518 19.40 -25.48 -16.55
N ALA A 519 19.83 -26.74 -16.58
CA ALA A 519 18.94 -27.87 -16.79
C ALA A 519 17.95 -28.09 -15.64
N GLN A 520 18.36 -27.86 -14.39
CA GLN A 520 17.48 -27.97 -13.21
C GLN A 520 16.42 -26.86 -13.20
N LEU A 521 16.78 -25.62 -13.53
CA LEU A 521 15.81 -24.51 -13.62
C LEU A 521 14.88 -24.63 -14.83
N ALA A 522 15.37 -25.09 -15.98
CA ALA A 522 14.56 -25.30 -17.17
C ALA A 522 13.47 -26.39 -16.99
N ALA A 523 13.61 -27.27 -16.00
CA ALA A 523 12.61 -28.29 -15.67
C ALA A 523 11.45 -27.79 -14.79
N PHE A 524 11.48 -26.54 -14.31
CA PHE A 524 10.36 -25.95 -13.58
C PHE A 524 9.26 -25.46 -14.52
N ASP A 525 8.02 -25.81 -14.25
CA ASP A 525 6.87 -25.26 -14.94
C ASP A 525 6.41 -23.93 -14.31
N ALA A 526 5.39 -23.33 -14.92
CA ALA A 526 4.79 -22.08 -14.47
C ALA A 526 4.17 -22.15 -13.06
N ALA A 527 3.88 -23.35 -12.54
CA ALA A 527 3.40 -23.55 -11.17
C ALA A 527 4.56 -23.54 -10.17
N ARG A 528 5.65 -24.26 -10.46
CA ARG A 528 6.87 -24.29 -9.63
C ARG A 528 7.56 -22.93 -9.57
N MET A 529 7.61 -22.20 -10.67
CA MET A 529 8.13 -20.82 -10.67
C MET A 529 7.34 -19.89 -9.75
N ARG A 530 5.99 -20.00 -9.71
CA ARG A 530 5.14 -19.23 -8.78
C ARG A 530 5.28 -19.66 -7.33
N ALA A 531 5.63 -20.92 -7.07
CA ALA A 531 5.81 -21.44 -5.72
C ALA A 531 7.04 -20.86 -5.01
N LEU A 532 8.07 -20.44 -5.75
CA LEU A 532 9.30 -19.89 -5.17
C LEU A 532 9.04 -18.59 -4.39
N GLY A 533 9.57 -18.49 -3.17
CA GLY A 533 9.51 -17.27 -2.37
C GLY A 533 10.29 -16.11 -3.02
N THR A 534 9.93 -14.88 -2.69
CA THR A 534 10.61 -13.66 -3.18
C THR A 534 12.12 -13.65 -2.87
N GLN A 535 12.52 -14.19 -1.71
CA GLN A 535 13.90 -14.41 -1.30
C GLN A 535 14.66 -15.41 -2.20
N GLN A 536 13.97 -16.43 -2.73
CA GLN A 536 14.56 -17.42 -3.63
C GLN A 536 14.73 -16.83 -5.04
N ILE A 537 13.72 -16.13 -5.55
CA ILE A 537 13.79 -15.41 -6.84
C ILE A 537 14.86 -14.32 -6.81
N ALA A 538 14.96 -13.54 -5.72
CA ALA A 538 16.00 -12.54 -5.54
C ALA A 538 17.43 -13.10 -5.36
N ALA A 539 17.58 -14.42 -5.18
CA ALA A 539 18.87 -15.10 -5.13
C ALA A 539 19.32 -15.67 -6.49
N LEU A 540 18.47 -15.66 -7.51
CA LEU A 540 18.84 -16.08 -8.87
C LEU A 540 19.92 -15.16 -9.45
N THR A 541 20.94 -15.76 -10.06
CA THR A 541 22.01 -15.03 -10.74
C THR A 541 21.52 -14.43 -12.06
N THR A 542 22.20 -13.38 -12.54
CA THR A 542 21.94 -12.79 -13.86
C THR A 542 22.10 -13.82 -15.00
N ALA A 543 23.03 -14.76 -14.88
CA ALA A 543 23.21 -15.84 -15.87
C ALA A 543 22.01 -16.80 -15.92
N GLN A 544 21.43 -17.15 -14.76
CA GLN A 544 20.22 -17.98 -14.70
C GLN A 544 19.02 -17.25 -15.31
N LEU A 545 18.81 -15.97 -14.96
CA LEU A 545 17.73 -15.15 -15.50
C LEU A 545 17.84 -14.88 -17.01
N ALA A 546 19.06 -14.80 -17.55
CA ALA A 546 19.30 -14.51 -18.97
C ALA A 546 19.28 -15.75 -19.88
N GLY A 547 19.58 -16.96 -19.36
CA GLY A 547 19.80 -18.13 -20.20
C GLY A 547 19.37 -19.50 -19.64
N ALA A 548 18.91 -19.59 -18.39
CA ALA A 548 18.34 -20.82 -17.82
C ALA A 548 16.81 -20.81 -17.71
N ILE A 549 16.22 -19.62 -17.62
CA ILE A 549 14.78 -19.42 -17.41
C ILE A 549 14.17 -18.87 -18.69
N SER A 550 13.14 -19.55 -19.19
CA SER A 550 12.40 -19.20 -20.41
C SER A 550 11.47 -17.99 -20.22
N THR A 551 11.08 -17.37 -21.33
CA THR A 551 10.13 -16.24 -21.34
C THR A 551 8.80 -16.60 -20.68
N ALA A 552 8.28 -17.82 -20.90
CA ALA A 552 7.06 -18.31 -20.27
C ALA A 552 7.20 -18.52 -18.75
N GLN A 553 8.38 -18.91 -18.26
CA GLN A 553 8.67 -19.01 -16.83
C GLN A 553 8.82 -17.63 -16.17
N ILE A 554 9.37 -16.63 -16.87
CA ILE A 554 9.43 -15.24 -16.40
C ILE A 554 8.04 -14.61 -16.34
N ALA A 555 7.24 -14.76 -17.41
CA ALA A 555 5.84 -14.30 -17.45
C ALA A 555 4.92 -15.05 -16.46
N ALA A 556 5.35 -16.21 -15.97
CA ALA A 556 4.65 -16.91 -14.89
C ALA A 556 4.93 -16.33 -13.51
N LEU A 557 5.98 -15.54 -13.31
CA LEU A 557 6.29 -14.94 -12.00
C LEU A 557 5.19 -13.97 -11.57
N THR A 558 4.88 -13.98 -10.28
CA THR A 558 3.98 -12.98 -9.67
C THR A 558 4.64 -11.61 -9.61
N SER A 559 3.83 -10.54 -9.59
CA SER A 559 4.29 -9.15 -9.46
C SER A 559 5.19 -8.94 -8.23
N ALA A 560 4.95 -9.68 -7.13
CA ALA A 560 5.79 -9.64 -5.93
C ALA A 560 7.16 -10.30 -6.12
N GLN A 561 7.25 -11.38 -6.91
CA GLN A 561 8.51 -12.04 -7.27
C GLN A 561 9.32 -11.18 -8.26
N LEU A 562 8.66 -10.62 -9.28
CA LEU A 562 9.29 -9.68 -10.24
C LEU A 562 9.78 -8.42 -9.53
N GLY A 563 8.95 -7.84 -8.65
CA GLY A 563 9.31 -6.68 -7.82
C GLY A 563 10.40 -6.98 -6.78
N ALA A 564 10.68 -8.25 -6.46
CA ALA A 564 11.76 -8.64 -5.56
C ALA A 564 13.15 -8.57 -6.21
N LEU A 565 13.23 -8.69 -7.54
CA LEU A 565 14.49 -8.61 -8.29
C LEU A 565 15.21 -7.26 -8.07
N SER A 566 16.54 -7.30 -8.10
CA SER A 566 17.36 -6.09 -8.20
C SER A 566 17.35 -5.52 -9.62
N ALA A 567 17.71 -4.25 -9.76
CA ALA A 567 17.86 -3.60 -11.07
C ALA A 567 18.87 -4.32 -11.99
N VAL A 568 19.92 -4.93 -11.43
CA VAL A 568 20.93 -5.68 -12.18
C VAL A 568 20.38 -7.03 -12.68
N GLN A 569 19.60 -7.73 -11.84
CA GLN A 569 18.91 -8.97 -12.23
C GLN A 569 17.85 -8.72 -13.30
N PHE A 570 17.02 -7.68 -13.12
CA PHE A 570 16.01 -7.31 -14.11
C PHE A 570 16.65 -6.85 -15.43
N GLY A 571 17.78 -6.12 -15.36
CA GLY A 571 18.60 -5.75 -16.51
C GLY A 571 19.26 -6.92 -17.27
N ALA A 572 19.16 -8.15 -16.76
CA ALA A 572 19.60 -9.37 -17.46
C ALA A 572 18.47 -10.06 -18.27
N LEU A 573 17.20 -9.68 -18.08
CA LEU A 573 16.08 -10.22 -18.83
C LEU A 573 16.12 -9.82 -20.31
N SER A 574 15.68 -10.72 -21.20
CA SER A 574 15.55 -10.43 -22.64
C SER A 574 14.38 -9.48 -22.92
N GLY A 575 14.42 -8.78 -24.07
CA GLY A 575 13.29 -7.95 -24.51
C GLY A 575 11.99 -8.74 -24.66
N GLU A 576 12.08 -9.98 -25.17
CA GLU A 576 10.93 -10.90 -25.29
C GLU A 576 10.33 -11.28 -23.92
N ALA A 577 11.17 -11.50 -22.89
CA ALA A 577 10.70 -11.79 -21.55
C ALA A 577 9.95 -10.59 -20.94
N LEU A 578 10.36 -9.36 -21.26
CA LEU A 578 9.67 -8.14 -20.84
C LEU A 578 8.37 -7.90 -21.62
N ALA A 579 8.36 -8.16 -22.93
CA ALA A 579 7.17 -8.08 -23.77
C ALA A 579 6.07 -9.07 -23.32
N ALA A 580 6.44 -10.18 -22.68
CA ALA A 580 5.53 -11.19 -22.16
C ALA A 580 4.95 -10.90 -20.76
N LEU A 581 5.40 -9.84 -20.06
CA LEU A 581 4.87 -9.48 -18.73
C LEU A 581 3.49 -8.84 -18.80
N GLU A 582 2.63 -9.10 -17.81
CA GLU A 582 1.32 -8.44 -17.72
C GLU A 582 1.46 -6.97 -17.30
N THR A 583 0.51 -6.13 -17.71
CA THR A 583 0.50 -4.69 -17.37
C THR A 583 0.43 -4.43 -15.87
N SER A 584 -0.24 -5.32 -15.12
CA SER A 584 -0.28 -5.33 -13.65
C SER A 584 1.08 -5.57 -13.00
N ASP A 585 1.94 -6.40 -13.60
CA ASP A 585 3.24 -6.72 -13.02
C ASP A 585 4.19 -5.51 -13.06
N LEU A 586 4.15 -4.77 -14.16
CA LEU A 586 4.94 -3.55 -14.36
C LEU A 586 4.64 -2.48 -13.30
N ALA A 587 3.38 -2.33 -12.87
CA ALA A 587 3.00 -1.39 -11.83
C ALA A 587 3.63 -1.70 -10.45
N GLY A 588 3.91 -2.97 -10.16
CA GLY A 588 4.55 -3.42 -8.91
C GLY A 588 6.08 -3.25 -8.87
N LEU A 589 6.73 -2.88 -9.97
CA LEU A 589 8.18 -2.84 -10.08
C LEU A 589 8.78 -1.57 -9.43
N ARG A 590 9.93 -1.77 -8.75
CA ARG A 590 10.70 -0.70 -8.09
C ARG A 590 11.24 0.30 -9.10
N LEU A 591 11.24 1.59 -8.76
CA LEU A 591 11.73 2.68 -9.64
C LEU A 591 13.17 2.49 -10.14
N ALA A 592 14.04 1.89 -9.32
CA ALA A 592 15.42 1.58 -9.70
C ALA A 592 15.55 0.61 -10.89
N ILE A 593 14.52 -0.20 -11.16
CA ILE A 593 14.47 -1.07 -12.35
C ILE A 593 14.35 -0.20 -13.61
N PHE A 594 13.37 0.72 -13.64
CA PHE A 594 13.15 1.62 -14.78
C PHE A 594 14.33 2.54 -15.08
N ALA A 595 15.03 3.02 -14.04
CA ALA A 595 16.26 3.79 -14.20
C ALA A 595 17.39 3.01 -14.88
N ALA A 596 17.43 1.68 -14.68
CA ALA A 596 18.45 0.77 -15.19
C ALA A 596 18.06 0.02 -16.48
N LEU A 597 16.83 0.20 -16.99
CA LEU A 597 16.40 -0.42 -18.24
C LEU A 597 17.28 0.04 -19.41
N LYS A 598 17.70 -0.91 -20.22
CA LYS A 598 18.42 -0.65 -21.48
C LYS A 598 17.43 -0.18 -22.54
N THR A 599 17.91 0.60 -23.51
CA THR A 599 17.09 1.12 -24.62
C THR A 599 16.38 0.02 -25.40
N ASN A 600 17.06 -1.10 -25.69
CA ASN A 600 16.48 -2.25 -26.37
C ASN A 600 15.46 -3.04 -25.51
N GLN A 601 15.57 -2.98 -24.18
CA GLN A 601 14.60 -3.58 -23.27
C GLN A 601 13.31 -2.75 -23.20
N LEU A 602 13.44 -1.41 -23.17
CA LEU A 602 12.28 -0.51 -23.18
C LEU A 602 11.58 -0.51 -24.55
N ALA A 603 12.32 -0.55 -25.65
CA ALA A 603 11.77 -0.66 -27.01
C ALA A 603 11.02 -1.98 -27.26
N ALA A 604 11.24 -3.02 -26.44
CA ALA A 604 10.51 -4.29 -26.52
C ALA A 604 9.15 -4.27 -25.80
N LEU A 605 8.86 -3.27 -24.96
CA LEU A 605 7.56 -3.16 -24.30
C LEU A 605 6.47 -2.76 -25.30
N SER A 606 5.32 -3.41 -25.23
CA SER A 606 4.13 -3.02 -26.00
C SER A 606 3.62 -1.64 -25.59
N THR A 607 2.85 -1.01 -26.48
CA THR A 607 2.15 0.26 -26.22
C THR A 607 1.24 0.18 -24.98
N ALA A 608 0.55 -0.94 -24.76
CA ALA A 608 -0.27 -1.18 -23.59
C ALA A 608 0.56 -1.26 -22.28
N GLN A 609 1.74 -1.86 -22.33
CA GLN A 609 2.67 -1.89 -21.19
C GLN A 609 3.21 -0.49 -20.87
N ILE A 610 3.58 0.31 -21.88
CA ILE A 610 3.99 1.72 -21.68
C ILE A 610 2.84 2.56 -21.10
N ALA A 611 1.62 2.43 -21.62
CA ALA A 611 0.43 3.11 -21.11
C ALA A 611 0.08 2.72 -19.66
N SER A 612 0.47 1.52 -19.21
CA SER A 612 0.22 1.04 -17.84
C SER A 612 1.21 1.56 -16.79
N LEU A 613 2.32 2.20 -17.18
CA LEU A 613 3.33 2.68 -16.25
C LEU A 613 2.80 3.83 -15.37
N THR A 614 3.11 3.82 -14.08
CA THR A 614 2.77 4.93 -13.18
C THR A 614 3.61 6.18 -13.50
N GLY A 615 3.10 7.37 -13.17
CA GLY A 615 3.82 8.63 -13.36
C GLY A 615 5.22 8.64 -12.73
N SER A 616 5.38 8.04 -11.54
CA SER A 616 6.69 7.91 -10.89
C SER A 616 7.66 6.99 -11.64
N GLN A 617 7.16 5.95 -12.31
CA GLN A 617 7.99 5.06 -13.16
C GLN A 617 8.44 5.78 -14.43
N ILE A 618 7.58 6.62 -15.03
CA ILE A 618 7.94 7.52 -16.13
C ILE A 618 9.02 8.53 -15.69
N THR A 619 8.87 9.15 -14.51
CA THR A 619 9.91 10.03 -13.92
C THR A 619 11.25 9.30 -13.70
N ALA A 620 11.24 7.99 -13.45
CA ALA A 620 12.45 7.19 -13.23
C ALA A 620 13.20 6.80 -14.53
N LEU A 621 12.57 6.92 -15.71
CA LEU A 621 13.23 6.64 -16.98
C LEU A 621 14.35 7.64 -17.28
N ASN A 622 15.53 7.15 -17.63
CA ASN A 622 16.63 8.02 -18.07
C ASN A 622 16.35 8.64 -19.46
N THR A 623 17.05 9.74 -19.77
CA THR A 623 16.82 10.53 -20.99
C THR A 623 17.14 9.78 -22.29
N ALA A 624 18.09 8.84 -22.27
CA ALA A 624 18.40 7.99 -23.41
C ALA A 624 17.31 6.94 -23.65
N ALA A 625 16.72 6.40 -22.58
CA ALA A 625 15.63 5.44 -22.64
C ALA A 625 14.35 6.07 -23.23
N LEU A 626 13.95 7.27 -22.76
CA LEU A 626 12.81 7.98 -23.34
C LEU A 626 12.97 8.30 -24.84
N ASN A 627 14.19 8.65 -25.26
CA ASN A 627 14.50 8.88 -26.69
C ASN A 627 14.60 7.61 -27.54
N ALA A 628 14.65 6.43 -26.92
CA ALA A 628 14.65 5.13 -27.60
C ALA A 628 13.27 4.49 -27.68
N LEU A 629 12.23 5.15 -27.13
CA LEU A 629 10.84 4.77 -27.39
C LEU A 629 10.51 5.02 -28.86
N SER A 630 9.77 4.09 -29.45
CA SER A 630 9.17 4.27 -30.77
C SER A 630 8.02 5.29 -30.73
N ASP A 631 7.71 5.88 -31.88
CA ASP A 631 6.64 6.87 -32.01
C ASP A 631 5.29 6.35 -31.47
N GLY A 632 4.98 5.07 -31.72
CA GLY A 632 3.77 4.42 -31.19
C GLY A 632 3.77 4.26 -29.67
N GLN A 633 4.93 4.03 -29.05
CA GLN A 633 5.04 3.98 -27.58
C GLN A 633 4.96 5.37 -26.94
N LEU A 634 5.50 6.40 -27.60
CA LEU A 634 5.37 7.79 -27.16
C LEU A 634 3.90 8.27 -27.24
N ALA A 635 3.23 7.97 -28.36
CA ALA A 635 1.80 8.25 -28.54
C ALA A 635 0.89 7.44 -27.59
N ALA A 636 1.39 6.35 -27.00
CA ALA A 636 0.66 5.56 -25.99
C ALA A 636 0.80 6.11 -24.55
N LEU A 637 1.62 7.14 -24.32
CA LEU A 637 1.68 7.81 -23.03
C LEU A 637 0.39 8.60 -22.78
N SER A 638 -0.31 8.26 -21.70
CA SER A 638 -1.48 9.02 -21.25
C SER A 638 -1.11 10.46 -20.87
N THR A 639 -2.05 11.38 -21.00
CA THR A 639 -1.89 12.78 -20.58
C THR A 639 -1.48 12.92 -19.10
N LEU A 640 -1.92 11.99 -18.23
CA LEU A 640 -1.45 11.90 -16.85
C LEU A 640 0.04 11.56 -16.77
N GLN A 641 0.53 10.54 -17.49
CA GLN A 641 1.95 10.19 -17.53
C GLN A 641 2.81 11.32 -18.09
N MET A 642 2.32 12.01 -19.13
CA MET A 642 2.97 13.18 -19.74
C MET A 642 3.19 14.30 -18.73
N ALA A 643 2.22 14.57 -17.86
CA ALA A 643 2.35 15.55 -16.79
C ALA A 643 3.45 15.19 -15.76
N TYR A 644 3.88 13.92 -15.65
CA TYR A 644 4.98 13.49 -14.76
C TYR A 644 6.37 13.54 -15.38
N LEU A 645 6.50 13.85 -16.69
CA LEU A 645 7.80 14.10 -17.30
C LEU A 645 8.49 15.31 -16.63
N THR A 646 9.76 15.14 -16.28
CA THR A 646 10.57 16.20 -15.70
C THR A 646 11.05 17.18 -16.77
N ASN A 647 11.36 18.42 -16.36
CA ASN A 647 11.96 19.42 -17.24
C ASN A 647 13.22 18.90 -17.95
N VAL A 648 14.05 18.07 -17.29
CA VAL A 648 15.26 17.46 -17.88
C VAL A 648 14.90 16.42 -18.94
N GLN A 649 13.90 15.57 -18.68
CA GLN A 649 13.42 14.59 -19.66
C GLN A 649 12.84 15.29 -20.89
N VAL A 650 11.96 16.27 -20.72
CA VAL A 650 11.36 17.04 -21.84
C VAL A 650 12.41 17.82 -22.63
N ALA A 651 13.34 18.52 -21.97
CA ALA A 651 14.45 19.20 -22.64
C ALA A 651 15.39 18.24 -23.40
N SER A 652 15.38 16.95 -23.06
CA SER A 652 16.21 15.92 -23.71
C SER A 652 15.57 15.24 -24.91
N LEU A 653 14.27 15.39 -25.14
CA LEU A 653 13.56 14.74 -26.25
C LEU A 653 14.12 15.20 -27.61
N SER A 654 14.29 14.28 -28.53
CA SER A 654 14.53 14.61 -29.94
C SER A 654 13.31 15.31 -30.54
N THR A 655 13.51 16.03 -31.65
CA THR A 655 12.41 16.68 -32.38
C THR A 655 11.38 15.67 -32.89
N ALA A 656 11.82 14.49 -33.33
CA ALA A 656 10.95 13.38 -33.71
C ALA A 656 10.15 12.84 -32.51
N ALA A 657 10.81 12.63 -31.36
CA ALA A 657 10.12 12.17 -30.15
C ALA A 657 9.08 13.20 -29.65
N LEU A 658 9.37 14.51 -29.76
CA LEU A 658 8.43 15.59 -29.44
C LEU A 658 7.25 15.65 -30.43
N ALA A 659 7.48 15.37 -31.71
CA ALA A 659 6.40 15.24 -32.71
C ALA A 659 5.49 14.05 -32.41
N ALA A 660 6.06 12.90 -32.03
CA ALA A 660 5.31 11.68 -31.71
C ALA A 660 4.39 11.79 -30.47
N LEU A 661 4.55 12.81 -29.63
CA LEU A 661 3.62 13.10 -28.53
C LEU A 661 2.25 13.61 -28.99
N GLY A 662 2.16 14.10 -30.24
CA GLY A 662 0.95 14.71 -30.78
C GLY A 662 0.51 15.98 -30.04
N THR A 663 -0.73 16.41 -30.31
CA THR A 663 -1.35 17.59 -29.68
C THR A 663 -1.64 17.36 -28.20
N ASP A 664 -2.25 16.21 -27.88
CA ASP A 664 -2.75 15.92 -26.54
C ASP A 664 -1.61 15.70 -25.54
N GLY A 665 -0.53 15.03 -25.98
CA GLY A 665 0.66 14.83 -25.17
C GLY A 665 1.41 16.15 -24.91
N LEU A 666 1.48 17.05 -25.90
CA LEU A 666 2.08 18.37 -25.72
C LEU A 666 1.24 19.25 -24.79
N GLY A 667 -0.08 19.32 -25.00
CA GLY A 667 -1.01 20.08 -24.15
C GLY A 667 -1.07 19.60 -22.69
N ALA A 668 -0.71 18.33 -22.45
CA ALA A 668 -0.62 17.72 -21.12
C ALA A 668 0.71 17.99 -20.37
N LEU A 669 1.75 18.52 -21.03
CA LEU A 669 2.99 18.89 -20.36
C LEU A 669 2.76 20.02 -19.34
N ARG A 670 3.54 20.02 -18.25
CA ARG A 670 3.57 21.17 -17.33
C ARG A 670 4.16 22.39 -18.05
N ALA A 671 3.66 23.59 -17.75
CA ALA A 671 4.19 24.85 -18.30
C ALA A 671 5.71 25.00 -18.07
N SER A 672 6.22 24.55 -16.91
CA SER A 672 7.67 24.52 -16.61
C SER A 672 8.49 23.59 -17.52
N ALA A 673 7.86 22.55 -18.06
CA ALA A 673 8.50 21.60 -18.95
C ALA A 673 8.52 22.13 -20.40
N VAL A 674 7.46 22.82 -20.83
CA VAL A 674 7.45 23.59 -22.08
C VAL A 674 8.50 24.71 -22.04
N ALA A 675 8.61 25.44 -20.93
CA ALA A 675 9.69 26.42 -20.71
C ALA A 675 11.10 25.83 -20.75
N ALA A 676 11.25 24.51 -20.54
CA ALA A 676 12.53 23.80 -20.62
C ALA A 676 12.88 23.30 -22.03
N LEU A 677 11.95 23.37 -23.00
CA LEU A 677 12.20 23.00 -24.39
C LEU A 677 13.28 23.89 -25.02
N ARG A 678 14.24 23.29 -25.70
CA ARG A 678 15.29 23.98 -26.45
C ARG A 678 14.72 24.63 -27.70
N THR A 679 15.39 25.66 -28.21
CA THR A 679 14.95 26.39 -29.42
C THR A 679 14.77 25.46 -30.63
N ALA A 680 15.65 24.47 -30.82
CA ALA A 680 15.50 23.47 -31.88
C ALA A 680 14.27 22.55 -31.72
N GLN A 681 13.80 22.32 -30.48
CA GLN A 681 12.57 21.57 -30.21
C GLN A 681 11.34 22.43 -30.51
N ILE A 682 11.35 23.70 -30.09
CA ILE A 682 10.27 24.67 -30.38
C ILE A 682 10.14 24.94 -31.88
N ALA A 683 11.25 25.10 -32.60
CA ALA A 683 11.28 25.31 -34.05
C ALA A 683 10.75 24.10 -34.86
N ALA A 684 10.67 22.92 -34.25
CA ALA A 684 10.18 21.69 -34.87
C ALA A 684 8.69 21.42 -34.60
N LEU A 685 8.01 22.25 -33.78
CA LEU A 685 6.57 22.14 -33.56
C LEU A 685 5.80 22.57 -34.82
N ASP A 686 4.82 21.75 -35.23
CA ASP A 686 3.89 22.14 -36.28
C ASP A 686 2.80 23.09 -35.77
N THR A 687 1.98 23.63 -36.68
CA THR A 687 0.94 24.61 -36.32
C THR A 687 -0.20 24.00 -35.48
N ALA A 688 -0.51 22.72 -35.60
CA ALA A 688 -1.52 22.06 -34.77
C ALA A 688 -0.98 21.83 -33.35
N GLN A 689 0.29 21.47 -33.22
CA GLN A 689 0.99 21.39 -31.94
C GLN A 689 1.07 22.76 -31.24
N VAL A 690 1.32 23.84 -31.98
CA VAL A 690 1.32 25.20 -31.41
C VAL A 690 -0.08 25.62 -30.95
N VAL A 691 -1.14 25.28 -31.70
CA VAL A 691 -2.55 25.48 -31.30
C VAL A 691 -2.93 24.65 -30.07
N ALA A 692 -2.27 23.52 -29.84
CA ALA A 692 -2.50 22.64 -28.70
C ALA A 692 -1.77 23.06 -27.41
N LEU A 693 -0.91 24.09 -27.48
CA LEU A 693 -0.37 24.71 -26.28
C LEU A 693 -1.52 25.35 -25.50
N ASN A 694 -1.61 25.06 -24.20
CA ASN A 694 -2.53 25.79 -23.34
C ASN A 694 -1.92 27.14 -22.93
N THR A 695 -2.80 28.06 -22.53
CA THR A 695 -2.45 29.45 -22.21
C THR A 695 -1.40 29.60 -21.09
N GLN A 696 -1.28 28.65 -20.16
CA GLN A 696 -0.18 28.65 -19.17
C GLN A 696 1.15 28.20 -19.78
N GLN A 697 1.14 27.21 -20.68
CA GLN A 697 2.34 26.77 -21.40
C GLN A 697 2.87 27.88 -22.31
N ALA A 698 1.98 28.57 -23.04
CA ALA A 698 2.33 29.72 -23.86
C ALA A 698 2.93 30.85 -23.01
N GLY A 699 2.31 31.19 -21.88
CA GLY A 699 2.83 32.21 -20.96
C GLY A 699 4.19 31.90 -20.34
N ALA A 700 4.56 30.62 -20.28
CA ALA A 700 5.86 30.16 -19.78
C ALA A 700 6.97 30.14 -20.86
N LEU A 701 6.66 30.45 -22.13
CA LEU A 701 7.66 30.55 -23.18
C LEU A 701 8.60 31.74 -22.94
N SER A 702 9.89 31.50 -23.19
CA SER A 702 10.93 32.53 -23.13
C SER A 702 11.11 33.26 -24.47
N ALA A 703 11.76 34.42 -24.44
CA ALA A 703 12.09 35.19 -25.64
C ALA A 703 12.87 34.38 -26.70
N ALA A 704 13.83 33.55 -26.26
CA ALA A 704 14.60 32.70 -27.16
C ALA A 704 13.75 31.60 -27.82
N GLN A 705 12.73 31.11 -27.12
CA GLN A 705 11.78 30.12 -27.67
C GLN A 705 10.83 30.79 -28.68
N LEU A 706 10.28 31.97 -28.38
CA LEU A 706 9.48 32.72 -29.36
C LEU A 706 10.28 33.04 -30.63
N ALA A 707 11.55 33.46 -30.48
CA ALA A 707 12.45 33.72 -31.60
C ALA A 707 12.71 32.49 -32.49
N ALA A 708 12.50 31.27 -31.96
CA ALA A 708 12.73 30.02 -32.68
C ALA A 708 11.54 29.55 -33.53
N PHE A 709 10.33 30.10 -33.31
CA PHE A 709 9.15 29.73 -34.10
C PHE A 709 9.22 30.24 -35.55
N GLY A 710 8.68 29.46 -36.48
CA GLY A 710 8.35 29.96 -37.82
C GLY A 710 7.21 30.98 -37.79
N THR A 711 7.07 31.80 -38.85
CA THR A 711 5.97 32.77 -38.97
C THR A 711 4.60 32.12 -38.92
N ALA A 712 4.43 30.95 -39.54
CA ALA A 712 3.20 30.16 -39.48
C ALA A 712 2.86 29.69 -38.05
N ALA A 713 3.85 29.35 -37.24
CA ALA A 713 3.65 28.99 -35.83
C ALA A 713 3.21 30.21 -35.00
N ILE A 714 3.85 31.37 -35.19
CA ILE A 714 3.42 32.63 -34.54
C ILE A 714 1.98 33.01 -34.95
N GLN A 715 1.62 32.83 -36.22
CA GLN A 715 0.25 33.06 -36.70
C GLN A 715 -0.75 32.04 -36.12
N ALA A 716 -0.31 30.83 -35.78
CA ALA A 716 -1.14 29.77 -35.21
C ALA A 716 -1.40 29.90 -33.70
N LEU A 717 -0.64 30.73 -32.97
CA LEU A 717 -0.88 30.99 -31.54
C LEU A 717 -2.29 31.56 -31.32
N GLN A 718 -3.04 31.03 -30.35
CA GLN A 718 -4.38 31.54 -30.09
C GLN A 718 -4.31 32.94 -29.44
N THR A 719 -5.35 33.74 -29.63
CA THR A 719 -5.43 35.11 -29.09
C THR A 719 -5.22 35.16 -27.56
N ALA A 720 -5.74 34.16 -26.83
CA ALA A 720 -5.54 34.04 -25.38
C ALA A 720 -4.08 33.73 -25.00
N ASP A 721 -3.41 32.91 -25.80
CA ASP A 721 -2.02 32.52 -25.59
C ASP A 721 -1.08 33.71 -25.80
N VAL A 722 -1.34 34.52 -26.84
CA VAL A 722 -0.63 35.79 -27.10
C VAL A 722 -0.83 36.80 -25.97
N ALA A 723 -2.03 36.88 -25.38
CA ALA A 723 -2.30 37.72 -24.21
C ALA A 723 -1.56 37.24 -22.95
N ALA A 724 -1.35 35.93 -22.81
CA ALA A 724 -0.74 35.30 -21.63
C ALA A 724 0.78 35.18 -21.68
N LEU A 725 1.42 35.49 -22.83
CA LEU A 725 2.87 35.65 -22.94
C LEU A 725 3.41 36.52 -21.78
N SER A 726 4.67 36.28 -21.39
CA SER A 726 5.34 37.24 -20.52
C SER A 726 5.78 38.47 -21.32
N VAL A 727 5.71 39.65 -20.71
CA VAL A 727 6.16 40.91 -21.35
C VAL A 727 7.58 40.81 -21.90
N TYR A 728 8.47 40.10 -21.20
CA TYR A 728 9.85 39.87 -21.62
C TYR A 728 9.99 38.88 -22.79
N ALA A 729 9.05 37.94 -22.98
CA ALA A 729 9.09 37.00 -24.10
C ALA A 729 8.83 37.68 -25.45
N ALA A 730 7.99 38.74 -25.46
CA ALA A 730 7.72 39.52 -26.67
C ALA A 730 8.99 40.18 -27.27
N ALA A 731 10.02 40.45 -26.46
CA ALA A 731 11.32 40.96 -26.94
C ALA A 731 12.07 39.99 -27.86
N GLY A 732 11.68 38.71 -27.89
CA GLY A 732 12.23 37.70 -28.80
C GLY A 732 11.69 37.75 -30.22
N LEU A 733 10.58 38.46 -30.47
CA LEU A 733 9.90 38.45 -31.76
C LEU A 733 10.72 39.19 -32.85
N ALA A 734 11.08 38.48 -33.92
CA ALA A 734 11.71 39.04 -35.10
C ALA A 734 10.70 39.81 -35.97
N SER A 735 11.18 40.74 -36.82
CA SER A 735 10.31 41.61 -37.64
C SER A 735 9.33 40.82 -38.53
N ASN A 736 9.76 39.69 -39.11
CA ASN A 736 8.90 38.82 -39.91
C ASN A 736 7.85 38.06 -39.07
N GLN A 737 8.14 37.76 -37.81
CA GLN A 737 7.18 37.16 -36.88
C GLN A 737 6.12 38.20 -36.45
N LEU A 738 6.55 39.44 -36.19
CA LEU A 738 5.65 40.56 -35.92
C LEU A 738 4.71 40.86 -37.11
N ALA A 739 5.21 40.72 -38.34
CA ALA A 739 4.42 40.85 -39.56
C ALA A 739 3.41 39.70 -39.77
N ALA A 740 3.66 38.54 -39.16
CA ALA A 740 2.78 37.37 -39.24
C ALA A 740 1.62 37.42 -38.22
N LEU A 741 1.67 38.33 -37.24
CA LEU A 741 0.58 38.52 -36.29
C LEU A 741 -0.67 39.08 -36.98
N GLY A 742 -1.79 38.41 -36.81
CA GLY A 742 -3.11 38.91 -37.22
C GLY A 742 -3.64 39.98 -36.26
N SER A 743 -4.57 40.81 -36.73
CA SER A 743 -5.11 41.94 -35.97
C SER A 743 -5.66 41.56 -34.57
N ALA A 744 -6.31 40.39 -34.44
CA ALA A 744 -6.78 39.90 -33.14
C ALA A 744 -5.63 39.57 -32.16
N GLN A 745 -4.53 39.00 -32.66
CA GLN A 745 -3.33 38.72 -31.86
C GLN A 745 -2.61 40.01 -31.46
N VAL A 746 -2.56 41.01 -32.35
CA VAL A 746 -2.00 42.33 -32.02
C VAL A 746 -2.84 43.03 -30.96
N ALA A 747 -4.17 43.02 -31.06
CA ALA A 747 -5.08 43.57 -30.05
C ALA A 747 -4.94 42.87 -28.67
N ALA A 748 -4.49 41.62 -28.64
CA ALA A 748 -4.22 40.86 -27.41
C ALA A 748 -2.87 41.19 -26.74
N LEU A 749 -1.93 41.85 -27.44
CA LEU A 749 -0.69 42.32 -26.82
C LEU A 749 -1.00 43.43 -25.80
N SER A 750 -0.28 43.48 -24.69
CA SER A 750 -0.41 44.58 -23.73
C SER A 750 0.50 45.74 -24.14
N ALA A 751 0.25 46.94 -23.60
CA ALA A 751 1.22 48.04 -23.67
C ALA A 751 2.62 47.61 -23.16
N GLY A 752 2.67 46.71 -22.18
CA GLY A 752 3.91 46.11 -21.66
C GLY A 752 4.60 45.18 -22.67
N HIS A 753 3.83 44.33 -23.39
CA HIS A 753 4.36 43.50 -24.48
C HIS A 753 5.03 44.38 -25.56
N ILE A 754 4.31 45.40 -26.01
CA ILE A 754 4.78 46.29 -27.07
C ILE A 754 6.01 47.09 -26.63
N GLY A 755 6.06 47.55 -25.37
CA GLY A 755 7.20 48.28 -24.82
C GLY A 755 8.50 47.46 -24.71
N GLN A 756 8.44 46.12 -24.74
CA GLN A 756 9.62 45.24 -24.72
C GLN A 756 10.13 44.88 -26.12
N ILE A 757 9.34 45.07 -27.18
CA ILE A 757 9.75 44.82 -28.57
C ILE A 757 10.74 45.92 -29.01
N ASN A 758 11.85 45.53 -29.64
CA ASN A 758 12.84 46.47 -30.15
C ASN A 758 12.21 47.43 -31.17
N SER A 759 12.47 48.73 -31.03
CA SER A 759 11.92 49.76 -31.93
C SER A 759 12.13 49.49 -33.42
N ARG A 760 13.27 48.91 -33.81
CA ARG A 760 13.55 48.56 -35.21
C ARG A 760 12.76 47.33 -35.67
N GLN A 761 12.61 46.31 -34.81
CA GLN A 761 11.77 45.14 -35.10
C GLN A 761 10.31 45.56 -35.28
N LEU A 762 9.81 46.43 -34.40
CA LEU A 762 8.44 46.97 -34.46
C LEU A 762 8.20 47.75 -35.75
N ALA A 763 9.07 48.72 -36.06
CA ALA A 763 8.96 49.57 -37.25
C ALA A 763 9.11 48.81 -38.59
N GLN A 764 9.83 47.69 -38.61
CA GLN A 764 9.99 46.84 -39.80
C GLN A 764 8.97 45.70 -39.88
N GLY A 765 8.33 45.36 -38.76
CA GLY A 765 7.45 44.20 -38.65
C GLY A 765 5.97 44.53 -38.75
N TRP A 766 5.52 45.70 -38.29
CA TRP A 766 4.11 46.05 -38.37
C TRP A 766 3.75 46.80 -39.66
N GLY A 767 2.75 46.28 -40.37
CA GLY A 767 2.05 46.98 -41.43
C GLY A 767 0.84 47.75 -40.91
N SER A 768 0.14 48.44 -41.81
CA SER A 768 -1.05 49.24 -41.46
C SER A 768 -2.17 48.42 -40.79
N SER A 769 -2.33 47.13 -41.13
CA SER A 769 -3.32 46.24 -40.52
C SER A 769 -2.99 45.80 -39.10
N GLN A 770 -1.70 45.76 -38.71
CA GLN A 770 -1.29 45.56 -37.32
C GLN A 770 -1.46 46.86 -36.52
N ILE A 771 -1.06 48.00 -37.10
CA ILE A 771 -1.15 49.31 -36.41
C ILE A 771 -2.60 49.74 -36.19
N ALA A 772 -3.48 49.52 -37.17
CA ALA A 772 -4.92 49.77 -37.03
C ALA A 772 -5.62 48.82 -36.05
N ALA A 773 -4.95 47.77 -35.57
CA ALA A 773 -5.48 46.86 -34.56
C ALA A 773 -5.08 47.24 -33.12
N LEU A 774 -4.37 48.36 -32.94
CA LEU A 774 -3.91 48.85 -31.64
C LEU A 774 -5.00 49.64 -30.93
N SER A 775 -5.41 49.17 -29.76
CA SER A 775 -6.21 49.94 -28.82
C SER A 775 -5.47 51.17 -28.29
N SER A 776 -6.23 52.16 -27.83
CA SER A 776 -5.74 53.44 -27.31
C SER A 776 -4.76 53.26 -26.13
N LEU A 777 -4.94 52.21 -25.32
CA LEU A 777 -4.00 51.87 -24.23
C LEU A 777 -2.65 51.36 -24.76
N GLN A 778 -2.67 50.55 -25.83
CA GLN A 778 -1.46 50.08 -26.50
C GLN A 778 -0.73 51.23 -27.19
N VAL A 779 -1.48 52.12 -27.88
CA VAL A 779 -0.95 53.35 -28.50
C VAL A 779 -0.31 54.26 -27.45
N GLY A 780 -0.93 54.45 -26.28
CA GLY A 780 -0.32 55.20 -25.15
C GLY A 780 0.88 54.50 -24.49
N GLY A 781 1.02 53.19 -24.71
CA GLY A 781 2.20 52.40 -24.34
C GLY A 781 3.43 52.69 -25.20
N LEU A 782 3.24 53.13 -26.46
CA LEU A 782 4.34 53.39 -27.39
C LEU A 782 5.30 54.47 -26.88
N THR A 783 6.59 54.25 -27.13
CA THR A 783 7.67 55.17 -26.75
C THR A 783 8.06 56.09 -27.91
N ASN A 784 8.62 57.27 -27.62
CA ASN A 784 9.18 58.16 -28.63
C ASN A 784 10.17 57.44 -29.55
N ALA A 785 10.98 56.51 -29.01
CA ALA A 785 11.98 55.76 -29.75
C ALA A 785 11.39 54.67 -30.67
N GLN A 786 10.15 54.23 -30.43
CA GLN A 786 9.43 53.31 -31.32
C GLN A 786 8.79 54.09 -32.46
N LEU A 787 8.06 55.16 -32.14
CA LEU A 787 7.35 55.98 -33.13
C LEU A 787 8.28 56.83 -34.02
N SER A 788 9.47 57.21 -33.56
CA SER A 788 10.45 57.95 -34.39
C SER A 788 11.04 57.13 -35.55
N LEU A 789 10.85 55.80 -35.56
CA LEU A 789 11.26 54.91 -36.63
C LEU A 789 10.10 54.51 -37.56
N TRP A 790 8.87 54.91 -37.25
CA TRP A 790 7.71 54.64 -38.10
C TRP A 790 7.63 55.64 -39.26
N SER A 791 7.18 55.17 -40.43
CA SER A 791 6.88 56.08 -41.55
C SER A 791 5.62 56.89 -41.27
N SER A 792 5.40 57.95 -42.06
CA SER A 792 4.17 58.76 -41.93
C SER A 792 2.91 57.94 -42.21
N GLU A 793 2.97 56.96 -43.12
CA GLU A 793 1.87 56.04 -43.43
C GLU A 793 1.60 55.09 -42.24
N ALA A 794 2.65 54.62 -41.57
CA ALA A 794 2.53 53.79 -40.37
C ALA A 794 1.89 54.59 -39.21
N ILE A 795 2.27 55.87 -39.02
CA ILE A 795 1.63 56.74 -38.02
C ILE A 795 0.18 57.05 -38.40
N ALA A 796 -0.11 57.31 -39.69
CA ALA A 796 -1.46 57.54 -40.19
C ALA A 796 -2.37 56.30 -40.10
N ALA A 797 -1.83 55.10 -39.95
CA ALA A 797 -2.60 53.87 -39.75
C ALA A 797 -3.16 53.69 -38.32
N ILE A 798 -2.77 54.53 -37.35
CA ILE A 798 -3.38 54.53 -36.00
C ILE A 798 -4.82 55.06 -36.13
N GLU A 799 -5.82 54.26 -35.77
CA GLU A 799 -7.21 54.67 -35.93
C GLU A 799 -7.58 55.91 -35.09
N SER A 800 -8.53 56.72 -35.57
CA SER A 800 -8.96 57.95 -34.90
C SER A 800 -9.43 57.72 -33.46
N ARG A 801 -10.01 56.56 -33.15
CA ARG A 801 -10.45 56.22 -31.78
C ARG A 801 -9.28 55.96 -30.82
N ASP A 802 -8.09 55.64 -31.33
CA ASP A 802 -6.94 55.19 -30.54
C ASP A 802 -5.80 56.21 -30.47
N ILE A 803 -5.72 57.14 -31.43
CA ILE A 803 -4.68 58.18 -31.47
C ILE A 803 -4.73 59.13 -30.25
N GLY A 804 -5.91 59.33 -29.65
CA GLY A 804 -6.08 60.03 -28.38
C GLY A 804 -5.33 59.39 -27.21
N GLY A 805 -4.89 58.13 -27.34
CA GLY A 805 -4.03 57.45 -26.37
C GLY A 805 -2.57 57.91 -26.36
N LEU A 806 -2.05 58.54 -27.44
CA LEU A 806 -0.66 58.99 -27.49
C LEU A 806 -0.34 59.98 -26.36
N LYS A 807 0.80 59.83 -25.69
CA LYS A 807 1.23 60.81 -24.68
C LYS A 807 1.47 62.18 -25.35
N ALA A 808 1.08 63.26 -24.70
CA ALA A 808 1.29 64.61 -25.22
C ALA A 808 2.78 64.90 -25.58
N SER A 809 3.72 64.34 -24.80
CA SER A 809 5.17 64.41 -25.05
C SER A 809 5.67 63.56 -26.23
N VAL A 810 4.88 62.57 -26.68
CA VAL A 810 5.14 61.80 -27.91
C VAL A 810 4.70 62.64 -29.10
N LEU A 811 3.48 63.15 -29.06
CA LEU A 811 2.89 63.95 -30.14
C LEU A 811 3.66 65.27 -30.38
N ALA A 812 4.12 65.93 -29.32
CA ALA A 812 4.98 67.11 -29.40
C ALA A 812 6.35 66.84 -30.05
N ALA A 813 6.78 65.58 -30.14
CA ALA A 813 8.02 65.18 -30.81
C ALA A 813 7.81 64.76 -32.28
N PHE A 814 6.57 64.77 -32.78
CA PHE A 814 6.29 64.49 -34.19
C PHE A 814 6.68 65.70 -35.06
N SER A 815 7.24 65.42 -36.24
CA SER A 815 7.47 66.44 -37.24
C SER A 815 6.15 66.96 -37.84
N SER A 816 6.16 68.21 -38.34
CA SER A 816 5.04 68.78 -39.09
C SER A 816 4.59 67.89 -40.26
N ALA A 817 5.50 67.14 -40.89
CA ALA A 817 5.17 66.20 -41.96
C ALA A 817 4.39 64.97 -41.46
N GLN A 818 4.69 64.45 -40.28
CA GLN A 818 3.95 63.34 -39.67
C GLN A 818 2.56 63.79 -39.21
N ILE A 819 2.46 65.00 -38.64
CA ILE A 819 1.17 65.58 -38.24
C ILE A 819 0.30 65.92 -39.46
N ALA A 820 0.87 66.48 -40.54
CA ALA A 820 0.13 66.81 -41.76
C ALA A 820 -0.44 65.57 -42.50
N MET A 821 0.11 64.37 -42.26
CA MET A 821 -0.38 63.11 -42.84
C MET A 821 -1.54 62.47 -42.04
N LEU A 822 -1.90 63.02 -40.88
CA LEU A 822 -3.07 62.57 -40.11
C LEU A 822 -4.38 63.04 -40.77
N SER A 823 -5.39 62.20 -40.80
CA SER A 823 -6.75 62.59 -41.18
C SER A 823 -7.34 63.63 -40.22
N GLY A 824 -8.36 64.37 -40.67
CA GLY A 824 -9.09 65.29 -39.81
C GLY A 824 -9.66 64.57 -38.57
N GLY A 825 -10.25 63.40 -38.74
CA GLY A 825 -10.78 62.60 -37.62
C GLY A 825 -9.71 62.16 -36.59
N GLN A 826 -8.45 61.99 -37.00
CA GLN A 826 -7.35 61.72 -36.07
C GLN A 826 -6.95 62.97 -35.27
N VAL A 827 -6.87 64.14 -35.92
CA VAL A 827 -6.56 65.41 -35.24
C VAL A 827 -7.69 65.84 -34.30
N GLY A 828 -8.94 65.65 -34.72
CA GLY A 828 -10.13 65.88 -33.90
C GLY A 828 -10.31 64.93 -32.71
N ALA A 829 -9.56 63.83 -32.67
CA ALA A 829 -9.54 62.88 -31.56
C ALA A 829 -8.35 63.07 -30.60
N PHE A 830 -7.53 64.11 -30.79
CA PHE A 830 -6.58 64.52 -29.76
C PHE A 830 -7.32 64.94 -28.49
N SER A 831 -6.67 64.79 -27.35
CA SER A 831 -7.07 65.40 -26.09
C SER A 831 -6.56 66.84 -26.01
N LEU A 832 -7.18 67.64 -25.13
CA LEU A 832 -6.79 69.04 -24.92
C LEU A 832 -5.31 69.19 -24.53
N SER A 833 -4.75 68.21 -23.80
CA SER A 833 -3.33 68.20 -23.42
C SER A 833 -2.40 67.80 -24.56
N GLN A 834 -2.81 66.90 -25.45
CA GLN A 834 -2.06 66.55 -26.66
C GLN A 834 -2.00 67.75 -27.63
N LEU A 835 -3.15 68.37 -27.92
CA LEU A 835 -3.24 69.55 -28.79
C LEU A 835 -2.46 70.74 -28.19
N GLY A 836 -2.60 70.97 -26.88
CA GLY A 836 -1.87 72.02 -26.16
C GLY A 836 -0.36 71.83 -26.13
N ALA A 837 0.15 70.61 -26.30
CA ALA A 837 1.58 70.32 -26.37
C ALA A 837 2.21 70.49 -27.77
N LEU A 838 1.41 70.69 -28.82
CA LEU A 838 1.91 70.95 -30.17
C LEU A 838 2.57 72.33 -30.26
N SER A 839 3.71 72.42 -30.96
CA SER A 839 4.36 73.70 -31.23
C SER A 839 3.48 74.60 -32.12
N SER A 840 3.72 75.92 -32.08
CA SER A 840 3.04 76.86 -32.98
C SER A 840 3.32 76.54 -34.46
N ASP A 841 4.53 76.08 -34.79
CA ASP A 841 4.90 75.67 -36.16
C ASP A 841 4.17 74.40 -36.61
N THR A 842 3.92 73.48 -35.67
CA THR A 842 3.12 72.28 -35.90
C THR A 842 1.64 72.64 -36.14
N ILE A 843 1.07 73.53 -35.33
CA ILE A 843 -0.30 74.06 -35.53
C ILE A 843 -0.41 74.83 -36.86
N ALA A 844 0.60 75.62 -37.23
CA ALA A 844 0.64 76.32 -38.51
C ALA A 844 0.68 75.37 -39.73
N SER A 845 1.19 74.14 -39.54
CA SER A 845 1.23 73.11 -40.59
C SER A 845 -0.04 72.29 -40.76
N LEU A 846 -1.07 72.50 -39.93
CA LEU A 846 -2.35 71.82 -40.06
C LEU A 846 -3.08 72.25 -41.34
N SER A 847 -3.63 71.27 -42.05
CA SER A 847 -4.52 71.50 -43.19
C SER A 847 -5.90 72.01 -42.75
N THR A 848 -6.64 72.63 -43.67
CA THR A 848 -8.01 73.11 -43.41
C THR A 848 -8.94 71.99 -42.95
N VAL A 849 -8.78 70.76 -43.46
CA VAL A 849 -9.57 69.58 -43.05
C VAL A 849 -9.24 69.13 -41.63
N GLN A 850 -8.00 69.32 -41.18
CA GLN A 850 -7.59 69.01 -39.80
C GLN A 850 -8.07 70.08 -38.81
N VAL A 851 -8.05 71.35 -39.20
CA VAL A 851 -8.56 72.45 -38.36
C VAL A 851 -10.08 72.44 -38.27
N ALA A 852 -10.79 72.14 -39.37
CA ALA A 852 -12.25 71.94 -39.39
C ALA A 852 -12.72 70.66 -38.65
N ALA A 853 -11.79 69.81 -38.21
CA ALA A 853 -12.09 68.65 -37.38
C ALA A 853 -11.74 68.88 -35.89
N LEU A 854 -11.29 70.09 -35.53
CA LEU A 854 -11.24 70.50 -34.14
C LEU A 854 -12.69 70.61 -33.58
N THR A 855 -12.78 70.78 -32.27
CA THR A 855 -14.05 70.99 -31.57
C THR A 855 -13.93 72.25 -30.75
N SER A 856 -15.04 72.77 -30.24
CA SER A 856 -15.00 74.05 -29.53
C SER A 856 -14.22 73.95 -28.21
N ALA A 857 -14.13 72.74 -27.64
CA ALA A 857 -13.21 72.44 -26.54
C ALA A 857 -11.73 72.50 -26.96
N HIS A 858 -11.38 72.05 -28.18
CA HIS A 858 -10.05 72.23 -28.75
C HIS A 858 -9.72 73.69 -29.00
N ALA A 859 -10.63 74.45 -29.62
CA ALA A 859 -10.46 75.88 -29.86
C ALA A 859 -10.25 76.65 -28.53
N ALA A 860 -11.03 76.33 -27.49
CA ALA A 860 -10.85 76.86 -26.14
C ALA A 860 -9.51 76.45 -25.49
N ALA A 861 -9.00 75.24 -25.79
CA ALA A 861 -7.74 74.76 -25.23
C ALA A 861 -6.51 75.45 -25.84
N LEU A 862 -6.55 75.83 -27.12
CA LEU A 862 -5.42 76.47 -27.81
C LEU A 862 -4.87 77.69 -27.04
N SER A 863 -3.55 77.82 -27.05
CA SER A 863 -2.85 79.01 -26.55
C SER A 863 -2.95 80.17 -27.54
N THR A 864 -2.79 81.41 -27.05
CA THR A 864 -2.80 82.61 -27.91
C THR A 864 -1.75 82.54 -29.02
N ALA A 865 -0.58 81.95 -28.74
CA ALA A 865 0.49 81.74 -29.72
C ALA A 865 0.11 80.72 -30.81
N GLN A 866 -0.54 79.61 -30.44
CA GLN A 866 -1.02 78.61 -31.40
C GLN A 866 -2.14 79.17 -32.29
N VAL A 867 -3.11 79.89 -31.71
CA VAL A 867 -4.18 80.55 -32.49
C VAL A 867 -3.57 81.58 -33.45
N ALA A 868 -2.61 82.39 -33.02
CA ALA A 868 -1.92 83.36 -33.88
C ALA A 868 -1.01 82.71 -34.94
N ALA A 869 -0.70 81.41 -34.83
CA ALA A 869 0.13 80.67 -35.80
C ALA A 869 -0.69 80.06 -36.95
N LEU A 870 -1.99 79.84 -36.77
CA LEU A 870 -2.89 79.38 -37.83
C LEU A 870 -2.84 80.32 -39.05
N SER A 871 -2.70 79.76 -40.25
CA SER A 871 -2.85 80.54 -41.49
C SER A 871 -4.27 81.09 -41.62
N GLY A 872 -4.48 82.12 -42.44
CA GLY A 872 -5.83 82.67 -42.66
C GLY A 872 -6.83 81.60 -43.12
N ALA A 873 -6.45 80.79 -44.11
CA ALA A 873 -7.28 79.69 -44.61
C ALA A 873 -7.55 78.60 -43.56
N ALA A 874 -6.56 78.28 -42.71
CA ALA A 874 -6.74 77.31 -41.63
C ALA A 874 -7.66 77.86 -40.53
N PHE A 875 -7.48 79.12 -40.13
CA PHE A 875 -8.32 79.79 -39.13
C PHE A 875 -9.78 79.92 -39.60
N GLY A 876 -10.00 80.28 -40.87
CA GLY A 876 -11.35 80.33 -41.48
C GLY A 876 -12.02 78.96 -41.67
N ALA A 877 -11.31 77.85 -41.40
CA ALA A 877 -11.85 76.50 -41.42
C ALA A 877 -12.39 76.02 -40.06
N LEU A 878 -12.13 76.75 -38.96
CA LEU A 878 -12.83 76.56 -37.68
C LEU A 878 -14.33 76.77 -37.88
N ASP A 879 -15.19 76.08 -37.14
CA ASP A 879 -16.62 76.37 -37.22
C ASP A 879 -17.01 77.62 -36.40
N ALA A 880 -18.32 77.92 -36.34
CA ALA A 880 -18.81 79.10 -35.62
C ALA A 880 -18.71 78.93 -34.09
N GLU A 881 -18.94 77.73 -33.56
CA GLU A 881 -18.85 77.42 -32.13
C GLU A 881 -17.38 77.39 -31.66
N ASP A 882 -16.47 76.91 -32.51
CA ASP A 882 -15.02 76.97 -32.31
C ASP A 882 -14.52 78.41 -32.14
N VAL A 883 -14.92 79.31 -33.06
CA VAL A 883 -14.53 80.72 -33.00
C VAL A 883 -15.12 81.39 -31.75
N ALA A 884 -16.36 81.07 -31.39
CA ALA A 884 -16.99 81.51 -30.14
C ALA A 884 -16.23 81.03 -28.89
N ALA A 885 -15.66 79.83 -28.92
CA ALA A 885 -14.94 79.23 -27.79
C ALA A 885 -13.50 79.74 -27.61
N LEU A 886 -12.95 80.51 -28.56
CA LEU A 886 -11.61 81.09 -28.45
C LEU A 886 -11.48 82.02 -27.24
N LYS A 887 -10.33 81.95 -26.55
CA LYS A 887 -10.01 82.89 -25.45
C LYS A 887 -10.04 84.32 -25.98
N THR A 888 -10.67 85.24 -25.26
CA THR A 888 -10.70 86.69 -25.57
C THR A 888 -9.31 87.29 -25.84
N ALA A 889 -8.30 86.86 -25.08
CA ALA A 889 -6.90 87.23 -25.28
C ALA A 889 -6.29 86.73 -26.61
N ALA A 890 -6.82 85.65 -27.21
CA ALA A 890 -6.42 85.19 -28.54
C ALA A 890 -7.09 86.04 -29.62
N VAL A 891 -8.39 86.34 -29.48
CA VAL A 891 -9.16 87.19 -30.42
C VAL A 891 -8.52 88.58 -30.57
N ALA A 892 -8.12 89.20 -29.45
CA ALA A 892 -7.42 90.49 -29.46
C ALA A 892 -6.08 90.49 -30.23
N LEU A 893 -5.46 89.32 -30.43
CA LEU A 893 -4.17 89.15 -31.13
C LEU A 893 -4.30 88.56 -32.54
N LEU A 894 -5.53 88.35 -33.05
CA LEU A 894 -5.75 87.83 -34.40
C LEU A 894 -5.21 88.79 -35.46
N LYS A 895 -4.49 88.22 -36.42
CA LYS A 895 -3.95 88.95 -37.59
C LYS A 895 -5.09 89.29 -38.55
N THR A 896 -4.95 90.38 -39.30
CA THR A 896 -5.95 90.80 -40.31
C THR A 896 -6.25 89.70 -41.34
N ALA A 897 -5.28 88.87 -41.71
CA ALA A 897 -5.49 87.72 -42.60
C ALA A 897 -6.32 86.58 -41.99
N GLN A 898 -6.39 86.47 -40.66
CA GLN A 898 -7.23 85.51 -39.94
C GLN A 898 -8.66 86.07 -39.82
N ILE A 899 -8.78 87.35 -39.46
CA ILE A 899 -10.07 88.05 -39.40
C ILE A 899 -10.75 88.10 -40.79
N ALA A 900 -10.00 88.39 -41.86
CA ALA A 900 -10.52 88.41 -43.23
C ALA A 900 -10.98 87.03 -43.75
N ALA A 901 -10.57 85.94 -43.09
CA ALA A 901 -11.01 84.58 -43.42
C ALA A 901 -12.29 84.16 -42.70
N LEU A 902 -12.84 85.00 -41.80
CA LEU A 902 -14.12 84.75 -41.13
C LEU A 902 -15.30 85.02 -42.07
N GLY A 903 -16.17 84.03 -42.17
CA GLY A 903 -17.49 84.13 -42.79
C GLY A 903 -18.55 84.69 -41.84
N THR A 904 -19.76 84.85 -42.37
CA THR A 904 -20.94 85.41 -41.69
C THR A 904 -21.25 84.69 -40.37
N ALA A 905 -21.27 83.36 -40.38
CA ALA A 905 -21.66 82.55 -39.23
C ALA A 905 -20.63 82.62 -38.09
N GLN A 906 -19.32 82.61 -38.40
CA GLN A 906 -18.26 82.70 -37.39
C GLN A 906 -18.22 84.08 -36.73
N VAL A 907 -18.52 85.15 -37.48
CA VAL A 907 -18.61 86.51 -36.90
C VAL A 907 -19.88 86.70 -36.08
N ALA A 908 -21.01 86.09 -36.50
CA ALA A 908 -22.25 86.09 -35.72
C ALA A 908 -22.16 85.30 -34.40
N ALA A 909 -21.27 84.32 -34.33
CA ALA A 909 -21.05 83.51 -33.13
C ALA A 909 -20.00 84.11 -32.17
N LEU A 910 -19.35 85.23 -32.52
CA LEU A 910 -18.50 85.94 -31.58
C LEU A 910 -19.31 86.33 -30.36
N THR A 911 -18.83 85.99 -29.17
CA THR A 911 -19.40 86.53 -27.94
C THR A 911 -19.19 88.04 -27.89
N THR A 912 -20.12 88.77 -27.29
CA THR A 912 -20.03 90.22 -27.11
C THR A 912 -18.73 90.66 -26.42
N ALA A 913 -18.16 89.83 -25.54
CA ALA A 913 -16.84 90.07 -24.94
C ALA A 913 -15.65 89.93 -25.92
N GLN A 914 -15.75 89.06 -26.94
CA GLN A 914 -14.76 88.95 -28.02
C GLN A 914 -14.92 90.08 -29.04
N ALA A 915 -16.17 90.43 -29.41
CA ALA A 915 -16.46 91.52 -30.35
C ALA A 915 -15.96 92.87 -29.83
N ALA A 916 -16.14 93.17 -28.54
CA ALA A 916 -15.63 94.38 -27.89
C ALA A 916 -14.09 94.55 -27.98
N LEU A 917 -13.34 93.47 -28.21
CA LEU A 917 -11.88 93.49 -28.33
C LEU A 917 -11.37 93.68 -29.76
N LEU A 918 -12.26 93.65 -30.76
CA LEU A 918 -11.87 93.85 -32.15
C LEU A 918 -11.44 95.30 -32.39
N ASN A 919 -10.19 95.49 -32.79
CA ASN A 919 -9.67 96.81 -33.12
C ASN A 919 -10.04 97.25 -34.54
N GLY A 920 -9.84 98.53 -34.86
CA GLY A 920 -10.24 99.09 -36.15
C GLY A 920 -9.58 98.45 -37.38
N ALA A 921 -8.35 97.91 -37.27
CA ALA A 921 -7.69 97.22 -38.38
C ALA A 921 -8.26 95.80 -38.58
N GLN A 922 -8.70 95.14 -37.50
CA GLN A 922 -9.42 93.87 -37.57
C GLN A 922 -10.82 94.08 -38.18
N LEU A 923 -11.58 95.08 -37.70
CA LEU A 923 -12.89 95.42 -38.28
C LEU A 923 -12.79 95.77 -39.77
N ALA A 924 -11.79 96.56 -40.17
CA ALA A 924 -11.56 96.89 -41.58
C ALA A 924 -11.16 95.69 -42.47
N ALA A 925 -10.68 94.59 -41.86
CA ALA A 925 -10.33 93.36 -42.59
C ALA A 925 -11.55 92.44 -42.85
N LEU A 926 -12.68 92.64 -42.17
CA LEU A 926 -13.89 91.87 -42.38
C LEU A 926 -14.58 92.20 -43.72
N GLY A 927 -15.03 91.17 -44.44
CA GLY A 927 -15.91 91.36 -45.58
C GLY A 927 -17.25 91.99 -45.18
N THR A 928 -17.94 92.65 -46.12
CA THR A 928 -19.25 93.27 -45.86
C THR A 928 -20.30 92.28 -45.35
N GLY A 929 -20.30 91.05 -45.87
CA GLY A 929 -21.15 89.97 -45.34
C GLY A 929 -20.85 89.62 -43.88
N ALA A 930 -19.57 89.57 -43.50
CA ALA A 930 -19.18 89.30 -42.11
C ALA A 930 -19.60 90.44 -41.16
N ILE A 931 -19.47 91.71 -41.60
CA ILE A 931 -19.98 92.87 -40.85
C ILE A 931 -21.52 92.82 -40.68
N ALA A 932 -22.25 92.39 -41.72
CA ALA A 932 -23.69 92.16 -41.62
C ALA A 932 -24.06 91.00 -40.66
N GLY A 933 -23.10 90.14 -40.30
CA GLY A 933 -23.27 89.03 -39.37
C GLY A 933 -23.16 89.39 -37.88
N LEU A 934 -22.54 90.53 -37.52
CA LEU A 934 -22.41 90.96 -36.11
C LEU A 934 -23.79 91.09 -35.44
N GLU A 935 -23.98 90.62 -34.22
CA GLU A 935 -25.25 90.89 -33.53
C GLU A 935 -25.34 92.36 -33.10
N GLY A 936 -26.57 92.88 -32.92
CA GLY A 936 -26.76 94.26 -32.46
C GLY A 936 -26.10 94.53 -31.09
N GLN A 937 -26.04 93.52 -30.23
CA GLN A 937 -25.35 93.59 -28.94
C GLN A 937 -23.83 93.73 -29.11
N ASP A 938 -23.25 93.03 -30.08
CA ASP A 938 -21.83 93.10 -30.41
C ASP A 938 -21.45 94.46 -31.01
N VAL A 939 -22.31 95.00 -31.89
CA VAL A 939 -22.14 96.34 -32.45
C VAL A 939 -22.20 97.40 -31.34
N ALA A 940 -23.09 97.26 -30.35
CA ALA A 940 -23.25 98.20 -29.24
C ALA A 940 -22.01 98.31 -28.31
N VAL A 941 -21.16 97.29 -28.27
CA VAL A 941 -19.94 97.25 -27.42
C VAL A 941 -18.64 97.54 -28.17
N LEU A 942 -18.68 97.72 -29.50
CA LEU A 942 -17.50 98.12 -30.27
C LEU A 942 -16.93 99.45 -29.76
N ALA A 943 -15.61 99.52 -29.57
CA ALA A 943 -14.94 100.77 -29.27
C ALA A 943 -15.22 101.83 -30.36
N THR A 944 -15.43 103.09 -29.97
CA THR A 944 -15.71 104.20 -30.89
C THR A 944 -14.64 104.35 -31.98
N ALA A 945 -13.37 104.08 -31.66
CA ALA A 945 -12.27 104.04 -32.62
C ALA A 945 -12.38 102.89 -33.65
N ALA A 946 -13.00 101.76 -33.29
CA ALA A 946 -13.23 100.64 -34.19
C ALA A 946 -14.44 100.91 -35.11
N VAL A 947 -15.53 101.49 -34.57
CA VAL A 947 -16.67 102.00 -35.36
C VAL A 947 -16.20 103.03 -36.40
N ARG A 948 -15.33 103.97 -36.00
CA ARG A 948 -14.74 104.98 -36.90
C ARG A 948 -13.80 104.39 -37.97
N ALA A 949 -13.30 103.17 -37.78
CA ALA A 949 -12.41 102.49 -38.73
C ALA A 949 -13.16 101.69 -39.82
N LEU A 950 -14.48 101.49 -39.67
CA LEU A 950 -15.30 100.80 -40.67
C LEU A 950 -15.32 101.57 -42.00
N GLY A 951 -15.05 100.88 -43.10
CA GLY A 951 -15.21 101.43 -44.45
C GLY A 951 -16.66 101.75 -44.76
N THR A 952 -16.90 102.66 -45.70
CA THR A 952 -18.26 103.06 -46.13
C THR A 952 -19.12 101.89 -46.62
N ALA A 953 -18.50 100.92 -47.30
CA ALA A 953 -19.17 99.69 -47.73
C ALA A 953 -19.56 98.78 -46.54
N GLN A 954 -18.78 98.80 -45.44
CA GLN A 954 -19.08 98.04 -44.22
C GLN A 954 -20.19 98.73 -43.41
N ILE A 955 -20.15 100.05 -43.28
CA ILE A 955 -21.24 100.85 -42.68
C ILE A 955 -22.57 100.59 -43.40
N ARG A 956 -22.57 100.57 -44.75
CA ARG A 956 -23.77 100.22 -45.54
C ARG A 956 -24.19 98.75 -45.41
N ALA A 957 -23.31 97.86 -44.97
CA ALA A 957 -23.62 96.44 -44.77
C ALA A 957 -24.28 96.16 -43.41
N LEU A 958 -24.21 97.09 -42.45
CA LEU A 958 -24.95 96.98 -41.19
C LEU A 958 -26.46 97.05 -41.46
N SER A 959 -27.22 96.10 -40.94
CA SER A 959 -28.68 96.16 -40.93
C SER A 959 -29.18 97.37 -40.13
N THR A 960 -30.42 97.79 -40.38
CA THR A 960 -31.09 98.85 -39.60
C THR A 960 -31.16 98.51 -38.11
N LEU A 961 -31.24 97.22 -37.73
CA LEU A 961 -31.20 96.78 -36.34
C LEU A 961 -29.81 96.94 -35.68
N GLN A 962 -28.73 96.72 -36.42
CA GLN A 962 -27.36 96.96 -35.95
C GLN A 962 -27.02 98.45 -35.89
N ILE A 963 -27.58 99.28 -36.79
CA ILE A 963 -27.45 100.74 -36.70
C ILE A 963 -28.23 101.28 -35.49
N ALA A 964 -29.44 100.78 -35.23
CA ALA A 964 -30.25 101.16 -34.08
C ALA A 964 -29.68 100.72 -32.72
N SER A 965 -28.70 99.80 -32.69
CA SER A 965 -28.01 99.39 -31.46
C SER A 965 -26.73 100.18 -31.17
N LEU A 966 -26.35 101.13 -32.05
CA LEU A 966 -25.26 102.05 -31.75
C LEU A 966 -25.64 102.97 -30.58
N ASN A 967 -24.77 103.08 -29.58
CA ASN A 967 -24.97 104.04 -28.49
C ASN A 967 -24.58 105.47 -28.91
N SER A 968 -25.04 106.49 -28.17
CA SER A 968 -24.83 107.90 -28.52
C SER A 968 -23.35 108.27 -28.74
N ALA A 969 -22.41 107.64 -28.03
CA ALA A 969 -20.98 107.89 -28.23
C ALA A 969 -20.42 107.23 -29.51
N GLN A 970 -20.97 106.09 -29.94
CA GLN A 970 -20.63 105.45 -31.22
C GLN A 970 -21.24 106.22 -32.40
N ILE A 971 -22.47 106.71 -32.28
CA ILE A 971 -23.13 107.56 -33.29
C ILE A 971 -22.30 108.83 -33.51
N CYS A 972 -21.91 109.53 -32.44
CA CYS A 972 -21.02 110.71 -32.53
C CYS A 972 -19.60 110.40 -33.02
N ALA A 973 -19.17 109.13 -33.04
CA ALA A 973 -17.86 108.72 -33.52
C ALA A 973 -17.81 108.46 -35.04
N LEU A 974 -18.97 108.41 -35.72
CA LEU A 974 -19.04 108.24 -37.17
C LEU A 974 -18.45 109.47 -37.89
N THR A 975 -17.59 109.23 -38.87
CA THR A 975 -17.07 110.30 -39.75
C THR A 975 -18.14 110.78 -40.72
N SER A 976 -18.02 112.01 -41.22
CA SER A 976 -18.93 112.57 -42.24
C SER A 976 -19.10 111.65 -43.46
N THR A 977 -18.03 110.99 -43.91
CA THR A 977 -18.06 110.04 -45.03
C THR A 977 -18.79 108.74 -44.68
N GLN A 978 -18.74 108.27 -43.43
CA GLN A 978 -19.51 107.11 -42.95
C GLN A 978 -21.00 107.47 -42.81
N VAL A 979 -21.32 108.63 -42.25
CA VAL A 979 -22.71 109.13 -42.15
C VAL A 979 -23.33 109.28 -43.55
N GLN A 980 -22.59 109.81 -44.53
CA GLN A 980 -23.03 109.90 -45.93
C GLN A 980 -23.19 108.54 -46.63
N ALA A 981 -22.59 107.47 -46.12
CA ALA A 981 -22.69 106.13 -46.71
C ALA A 981 -23.96 105.38 -46.29
N LEU A 982 -24.56 105.78 -45.17
CA LEU A 982 -25.82 105.22 -44.64
C LEU A 982 -26.95 105.34 -45.67
N SER A 983 -27.79 104.32 -45.77
CA SER A 983 -29.05 104.40 -46.53
C SER A 983 -30.09 105.24 -45.78
N VAL A 984 -31.16 105.65 -46.47
CA VAL A 984 -32.27 106.41 -45.86
C VAL A 984 -32.89 105.63 -44.70
N GLU A 985 -33.01 104.31 -44.83
CA GLU A 985 -33.53 103.40 -43.81
C GLU A 985 -32.56 103.23 -42.63
N GLN A 986 -31.24 103.23 -42.87
CA GLN A 986 -30.23 103.22 -41.81
C GLN A 986 -30.21 104.54 -41.04
N VAL A 987 -30.31 105.69 -41.73
CA VAL A 987 -30.45 107.00 -41.07
C VAL A 987 -31.74 107.06 -40.25
N ALA A 988 -32.86 106.56 -40.79
CA ALA A 988 -34.11 106.46 -40.05
C ALA A 988 -34.02 105.52 -38.83
N ALA A 989 -33.14 104.52 -38.84
CA ALA A 989 -32.94 103.64 -37.69
C ALA A 989 -32.30 104.34 -36.47
N LEU A 990 -31.70 105.54 -36.66
CA LEU A 990 -31.17 106.38 -35.58
C LEU A 990 -32.25 107.24 -34.88
N SER A 991 -33.48 107.31 -35.41
CA SER A 991 -34.50 108.29 -34.97
C SER A 991 -35.31 107.90 -33.73
N SER A 992 -34.93 106.84 -33.01
CA SER A 992 -35.63 106.36 -31.81
C SER A 992 -35.33 107.18 -30.53
N LEU A 993 -35.35 108.52 -30.65
CA LEU A 993 -35.14 109.48 -29.56
C LEU A 993 -36.35 110.45 -29.50
N TYR A 994 -36.74 110.88 -28.30
CA TYR A 994 -37.93 111.70 -28.07
C TYR A 994 -37.57 113.18 -28.14
N THR A 995 -38.29 114.01 -28.90
CA THR A 995 -37.80 115.36 -29.27
C THR A 995 -38.70 116.54 -28.82
N PRO A 996 -39.04 116.70 -27.53
CA PRO A 996 -39.83 117.86 -27.09
C PRO A 996 -39.06 119.18 -27.20
N LEU A 997 -39.83 120.27 -27.33
CA LEU A 997 -39.35 121.64 -27.32
C LEU A 997 -39.26 122.16 -25.88
N VAL A 998 -38.04 122.47 -25.46
CA VAL A 998 -37.72 123.01 -24.14
C VAL A 998 -37.35 124.49 -24.28
N LEU A 999 -37.88 125.32 -23.39
CA LEU A 999 -37.65 126.76 -23.28
C LEU A 999 -36.78 127.01 -22.04
N ASP A 1000 -35.69 127.74 -22.23
CA ASP A 1000 -34.80 128.21 -21.16
C ASP A 1000 -35.43 129.42 -20.46
N LEU A 1001 -36.00 129.23 -19.27
CA LEU A 1001 -36.77 130.27 -18.58
C LEU A 1001 -35.95 131.11 -17.60
N ASP A 1002 -34.75 130.66 -17.20
CA ASP A 1002 -33.87 131.40 -16.28
C ASP A 1002 -32.71 132.13 -16.97
N GLY A 1003 -32.48 131.84 -18.27
CA GLY A 1003 -31.48 132.47 -19.12
C GLY A 1003 -30.08 131.82 -19.07
N ASN A 1004 -29.95 130.61 -18.50
CA ASN A 1004 -28.67 129.89 -18.43
C ASN A 1004 -28.40 128.95 -19.63
N GLY A 1005 -29.40 128.76 -20.50
CA GLY A 1005 -29.37 127.84 -21.64
C GLY A 1005 -30.00 126.49 -21.30
N VAL A 1006 -30.62 125.84 -22.30
CA VAL A 1006 -31.44 124.64 -22.08
C VAL A 1006 -30.66 123.53 -21.36
N SER A 1007 -31.14 123.19 -20.18
CA SER A 1007 -30.63 122.19 -19.26
C SER A 1007 -31.49 120.94 -19.28
N THR A 1008 -30.87 119.77 -19.11
CA THR A 1008 -31.58 118.49 -19.21
C THR A 1008 -31.22 117.55 -18.09
N LEU A 1009 -32.18 116.73 -17.68
CA LEU A 1009 -31.98 115.62 -16.77
C LEU A 1009 -31.79 114.33 -17.58
N GLY A 1010 -30.77 113.54 -17.24
CA GLY A 1010 -30.58 112.22 -17.82
C GLY A 1010 -31.57 111.19 -17.28
N LEU A 1011 -31.62 110.01 -17.90
CA LEU A 1011 -32.47 108.86 -17.49
C LEU A 1011 -32.38 108.51 -15.99
N SER A 1012 -31.25 108.82 -15.32
CA SER A 1012 -31.04 108.60 -13.89
C SER A 1012 -31.91 109.48 -12.97
N ALA A 1013 -32.52 110.55 -13.49
CA ALA A 1013 -33.52 111.33 -12.75
C ALA A 1013 -34.85 110.57 -12.57
N GLY A 1014 -35.07 109.50 -13.35
CA GLY A 1014 -36.21 108.58 -13.14
C GLY A 1014 -37.56 109.08 -13.63
N VAL A 1015 -37.61 110.23 -14.33
CA VAL A 1015 -38.85 110.82 -14.84
C VAL A 1015 -39.51 109.89 -15.87
N ARG A 1016 -40.84 109.78 -15.81
CA ARG A 1016 -41.62 108.87 -16.67
C ARG A 1016 -42.78 109.57 -17.34
N PHE A 1017 -42.78 109.59 -18.67
CA PHE A 1017 -43.81 110.25 -19.46
C PHE A 1017 -44.09 109.50 -20.76
N ASP A 1018 -45.29 109.67 -21.32
CA ASP A 1018 -45.66 109.08 -22.60
C ASP A 1018 -45.29 110.02 -23.75
N MET A 1019 -43.99 110.12 -24.03
CA MET A 1019 -43.41 111.02 -25.04
C MET A 1019 -43.95 110.85 -26.48
N LEU A 1020 -44.70 109.79 -26.79
CA LEU A 1020 -45.23 109.54 -28.14
C LEU A 1020 -46.76 109.54 -28.23
N ALA A 1021 -47.48 109.66 -27.11
CA ALA A 1021 -48.92 109.38 -27.01
C ALA A 1021 -49.25 107.93 -27.43
N ALA A 1022 -48.50 106.96 -26.87
CA ALA A 1022 -48.60 105.52 -27.16
C ALA A 1022 -49.45 104.74 -26.13
N GLY A 1023 -49.94 105.41 -25.09
CA GLY A 1023 -50.73 104.86 -23.97
C GLY A 1023 -49.91 104.34 -22.79
N ALA A 1024 -48.59 104.60 -22.72
CA ALA A 1024 -47.73 104.07 -21.65
C ALA A 1024 -46.49 104.95 -21.37
N PRO A 1025 -46.29 105.46 -20.13
CA PRO A 1025 -45.15 106.31 -19.81
C PRO A 1025 -43.85 105.51 -19.67
N VAL A 1026 -42.81 105.95 -20.37
CA VAL A 1026 -41.46 105.35 -20.38
C VAL A 1026 -40.49 106.19 -19.56
N ALA A 1027 -39.44 105.56 -19.01
CA ALA A 1027 -38.33 106.33 -18.44
C ALA A 1027 -37.61 107.08 -19.58
N THR A 1028 -37.46 108.39 -19.41
CA THR A 1028 -36.91 109.30 -20.41
C THR A 1028 -35.98 110.31 -19.73
N GLY A 1029 -35.06 110.90 -20.49
CA GLY A 1029 -34.51 112.21 -20.13
C GLY A 1029 -35.61 113.27 -20.04
N TRP A 1030 -35.33 114.36 -19.34
CA TRP A 1030 -36.30 115.41 -19.01
C TRP A 1030 -35.72 116.82 -19.15
N ALA A 1031 -36.58 117.83 -19.15
CA ALA A 1031 -36.15 119.21 -19.00
C ALA A 1031 -35.60 119.44 -17.57
N GLY A 1032 -34.75 120.45 -17.38
CA GLY A 1032 -34.37 120.91 -16.04
C GLY A 1032 -35.57 121.53 -15.31
N PRO A 1033 -35.62 121.51 -13.96
CA PRO A 1033 -36.77 122.01 -13.19
C PRO A 1033 -36.95 123.55 -13.23
N ALA A 1034 -36.00 124.27 -13.83
CA ALA A 1034 -36.07 125.71 -14.11
C ALA A 1034 -36.44 126.01 -15.58
N ASP A 1035 -36.50 124.98 -16.44
CA ASP A 1035 -36.86 125.10 -17.85
C ASP A 1035 -38.29 124.63 -18.09
N GLY A 1036 -38.90 125.13 -19.15
CA GLY A 1036 -40.30 124.85 -19.50
C GLY A 1036 -40.45 123.97 -20.74
N LEU A 1037 -41.24 122.92 -20.66
CA LEU A 1037 -41.70 122.18 -21.84
C LEU A 1037 -42.80 122.98 -22.52
N LEU A 1038 -42.63 123.33 -23.80
CA LEU A 1038 -43.70 123.98 -24.56
C LEU A 1038 -44.80 122.97 -24.88
N ALA A 1039 -46.04 123.35 -24.59
CA ALA A 1039 -47.20 122.47 -24.64
C ALA A 1039 -48.47 123.19 -25.17
N LEU A 1040 -49.42 122.40 -25.60
CA LEU A 1040 -50.77 122.81 -25.98
C LEU A 1040 -51.72 121.72 -25.51
N ASP A 1041 -52.61 122.06 -24.58
CA ASP A 1041 -53.77 121.22 -24.26
C ASP A 1041 -54.63 121.12 -25.54
N ARG A 1042 -54.61 119.93 -26.15
CA ARG A 1042 -55.30 119.65 -27.42
C ARG A 1042 -56.64 118.96 -27.17
N ASN A 1043 -56.79 118.30 -26.03
CA ASN A 1043 -57.97 117.52 -25.68
C ASN A 1043 -59.02 118.36 -24.91
N GLY A 1044 -58.59 119.41 -24.21
CA GLY A 1044 -59.40 120.37 -23.46
C GLY A 1044 -59.66 120.01 -21.99
N ASP A 1045 -58.90 119.07 -21.40
CA ASP A 1045 -59.08 118.63 -20.00
C ASP A 1045 -58.30 119.44 -18.95
N GLY A 1046 -57.45 120.37 -19.39
CA GLY A 1046 -56.66 121.24 -18.52
C GLY A 1046 -55.38 120.61 -17.96
N ARG A 1047 -54.89 119.53 -18.55
CA ARG A 1047 -53.61 118.88 -18.23
C ARG A 1047 -52.80 118.61 -19.50
N ILE A 1048 -51.50 118.35 -19.33
CA ILE A 1048 -50.64 117.83 -20.39
C ILE A 1048 -50.38 116.36 -20.07
N GLY A 1049 -51.13 115.47 -20.72
CA GLY A 1049 -51.16 114.04 -20.38
C GLY A 1049 -50.13 113.19 -21.13
N ASP A 1050 -49.76 113.60 -22.35
CA ASP A 1050 -48.83 112.89 -23.21
C ASP A 1050 -48.05 113.80 -24.17
N GLY A 1051 -47.09 113.22 -24.90
CA GLY A 1051 -46.22 113.92 -25.85
C GLY A 1051 -46.92 114.37 -27.14
N GLY A 1052 -48.18 114.01 -27.36
CA GLY A 1052 -49.04 114.61 -28.40
C GLY A 1052 -49.44 116.05 -28.08
N GLU A 1053 -49.42 116.41 -26.80
CA GLU A 1053 -49.72 117.74 -26.28
C GLU A 1053 -48.45 118.58 -26.04
N LEU A 1054 -47.27 117.94 -25.97
CA LEU A 1054 -45.99 118.61 -26.14
C LEU A 1054 -45.70 118.92 -27.62
N PHE A 1055 -44.83 119.90 -27.88
CA PHE A 1055 -44.29 120.16 -29.21
C PHE A 1055 -43.04 119.32 -29.45
N GLY A 1056 -43.11 118.29 -30.29
CA GLY A 1056 -42.00 117.37 -30.54
C GLY A 1056 -42.38 116.21 -31.45
N SER A 1057 -41.56 115.16 -31.48
CA SER A 1057 -41.87 113.93 -32.24
C SER A 1057 -43.13 113.19 -31.78
N GLY A 1058 -43.65 113.51 -30.59
CA GLY A 1058 -44.96 113.08 -30.13
C GLY A 1058 -46.14 113.83 -30.78
N THR A 1059 -45.96 115.06 -31.26
CA THR A 1059 -47.06 115.86 -31.83
C THR A 1059 -47.58 115.26 -33.13
N THR A 1060 -48.90 115.18 -33.28
CA THR A 1060 -49.55 114.85 -34.56
C THR A 1060 -49.82 116.13 -35.34
N LEU A 1061 -49.24 116.23 -36.53
CA LEU A 1061 -49.45 117.31 -37.49
C LEU A 1061 -50.87 117.25 -38.10
N ALA A 1062 -51.35 118.36 -38.66
CA ALA A 1062 -52.64 118.45 -39.35
C ALA A 1062 -52.79 117.47 -40.54
N SER A 1063 -51.66 116.99 -41.07
CA SER A 1063 -51.61 115.91 -42.08
C SER A 1063 -51.92 114.50 -41.56
N GLY A 1064 -52.01 114.32 -40.23
CA GLY A 1064 -52.11 113.02 -39.55
C GLY A 1064 -50.78 112.29 -39.35
N ALA A 1065 -49.66 112.83 -39.88
CA ALA A 1065 -48.32 112.33 -39.58
C ALA A 1065 -47.81 112.87 -38.22
N LYS A 1066 -46.88 112.16 -37.58
CA LYS A 1066 -46.12 112.72 -36.45
C LYS A 1066 -45.11 113.76 -36.95
N ALA A 1067 -44.82 114.78 -36.15
CA ALA A 1067 -43.82 115.79 -36.50
C ALA A 1067 -42.39 115.21 -36.47
N GLY A 1068 -41.51 115.73 -37.31
CA GLY A 1068 -40.09 115.33 -37.33
C GLY A 1068 -39.23 116.04 -36.27
N ASN A 1069 -39.74 117.12 -35.66
CA ASN A 1069 -39.17 117.86 -34.54
C ASN A 1069 -40.20 118.87 -33.98
N GLY A 1070 -39.95 119.42 -32.80
CA GLY A 1070 -40.84 120.36 -32.11
C GLY A 1070 -41.03 121.70 -32.83
N TYR A 1071 -40.04 122.19 -33.58
CA TYR A 1071 -40.17 123.40 -34.39
C TYR A 1071 -41.13 123.20 -35.57
N GLN A 1072 -41.05 122.05 -36.24
CA GLN A 1072 -42.02 121.66 -37.27
C GLN A 1072 -43.43 121.53 -36.70
N ALA A 1073 -43.58 120.98 -35.49
CA ALA A 1073 -44.86 120.89 -34.80
C ALA A 1073 -45.44 122.26 -34.43
N LEU A 1074 -44.59 123.20 -34.01
CA LEU A 1074 -45.00 124.54 -33.60
C LEU A 1074 -45.40 125.41 -34.80
N ALA A 1075 -44.76 125.20 -35.96
CA ALA A 1075 -45.01 125.97 -37.17
C ALA A 1075 -46.40 125.78 -37.80
N GLU A 1076 -47.17 124.76 -37.40
CA GLU A 1076 -48.58 124.64 -37.82
C GLU A 1076 -49.52 125.65 -37.16
N LEU A 1077 -49.04 126.35 -36.13
CA LEU A 1077 -49.83 127.32 -35.36
C LEU A 1077 -49.58 128.77 -35.77
N ASP A 1078 -48.63 128.99 -36.69
CA ASP A 1078 -48.32 130.28 -37.31
C ASP A 1078 -49.42 130.61 -38.32
N SER A 1079 -50.33 131.50 -37.90
CA SER A 1079 -51.53 131.86 -38.66
C SER A 1079 -51.33 133.09 -39.54
N ASN A 1080 -50.31 133.91 -39.25
CA ASN A 1080 -49.95 135.08 -40.05
C ASN A 1080 -48.79 134.80 -41.06
N GLY A 1081 -48.03 133.73 -40.84
CA GLY A 1081 -46.89 133.27 -41.65
C GLY A 1081 -45.57 134.00 -41.39
N ASP A 1082 -45.38 134.65 -40.24
CA ASP A 1082 -44.21 135.50 -39.95
C ASP A 1082 -42.94 134.76 -39.49
N GLY A 1083 -43.04 133.44 -39.27
CA GLY A 1083 -41.92 132.59 -38.85
C GLY A 1083 -41.71 132.56 -37.33
N ALA A 1084 -42.69 133.05 -36.56
CA ALA A 1084 -42.76 132.93 -35.12
C ALA A 1084 -44.22 132.78 -34.67
N ILE A 1085 -44.43 132.30 -33.45
CA ILE A 1085 -45.73 132.33 -32.78
C ILE A 1085 -45.77 133.55 -31.86
N SER A 1086 -46.73 134.46 -32.08
CA SER A 1086 -46.87 135.73 -31.34
C SER A 1086 -48.34 136.03 -30.98
N ALA A 1087 -48.61 137.10 -30.24
CA ALA A 1087 -49.98 137.47 -29.87
C ALA A 1087 -50.93 137.76 -31.06
N ASP A 1088 -50.39 137.97 -32.27
CA ASP A 1088 -51.17 138.07 -33.50
C ASP A 1088 -51.72 136.70 -33.98
N ASP A 1089 -51.25 135.59 -33.40
CA ASP A 1089 -51.69 134.24 -33.73
C ASP A 1089 -52.84 133.73 -32.87
N ALA A 1090 -53.87 133.19 -33.53
CA ALA A 1090 -55.06 132.64 -32.87
C ALA A 1090 -54.77 131.49 -31.88
N ALA A 1091 -53.60 130.84 -32.01
CA ALA A 1091 -53.15 129.77 -31.13
C ALA A 1091 -52.35 130.26 -29.90
N PHE A 1092 -51.80 131.48 -29.91
CA PHE A 1092 -50.84 131.94 -28.90
C PHE A 1092 -51.41 131.91 -27.48
N SER A 1093 -52.61 132.44 -27.30
CA SER A 1093 -53.35 132.43 -26.01
C SER A 1093 -53.69 131.02 -25.49
N ARG A 1094 -53.62 130.00 -26.35
CA ARG A 1094 -53.89 128.59 -26.03
C ARG A 1094 -52.63 127.81 -25.65
N LEU A 1095 -51.46 128.27 -26.08
CA LEU A 1095 -50.18 127.65 -25.71
C LEU A 1095 -49.96 127.73 -24.19
N ARG A 1096 -49.27 126.72 -23.65
CA ARG A 1096 -48.86 126.63 -22.27
C ARG A 1096 -47.37 126.28 -22.22
N VAL A 1097 -46.72 126.70 -21.15
CA VAL A 1097 -45.40 126.22 -20.80
C VAL A 1097 -45.56 125.41 -19.51
N TRP A 1098 -45.21 124.13 -19.57
CA TRP A 1098 -45.23 123.25 -18.43
C TRP A 1098 -43.85 123.28 -17.75
N VAL A 1099 -43.80 123.88 -16.56
CA VAL A 1099 -42.59 123.97 -15.75
C VAL A 1099 -42.69 122.92 -14.65
N ASP A 1100 -42.19 121.73 -14.95
CA ASP A 1100 -42.17 120.59 -14.03
C ASP A 1100 -41.06 120.77 -12.96
N SER A 1101 -41.31 121.69 -12.02
CA SER A 1101 -40.36 122.06 -10.97
C SER A 1101 -40.05 120.95 -9.97
N ASN A 1102 -40.91 119.92 -9.87
CA ASN A 1102 -40.68 118.76 -9.01
C ASN A 1102 -40.05 117.57 -9.79
N SER A 1103 -40.10 117.62 -11.13
CA SER A 1103 -39.60 116.61 -12.08
C SER A 1103 -40.25 115.22 -11.93
N ASP A 1104 -41.53 115.17 -11.58
CA ASP A 1104 -42.30 113.92 -11.44
C ASP A 1104 -42.98 113.46 -12.74
N GLY A 1105 -43.03 114.32 -13.76
CA GLY A 1105 -43.64 114.03 -15.07
C GLY A 1105 -45.17 114.03 -15.07
N VAL A 1106 -45.83 114.61 -14.07
CA VAL A 1106 -47.30 114.69 -13.95
C VAL A 1106 -47.77 116.13 -13.96
N SER A 1107 -48.32 116.58 -15.10
CA SER A 1107 -48.76 117.95 -15.27
C SER A 1107 -49.85 118.39 -14.27
N ALA A 1108 -49.47 119.23 -13.31
CA ALA A 1108 -50.38 119.86 -12.36
C ALA A 1108 -50.81 121.26 -12.81
N ALA A 1109 -52.03 121.67 -12.44
CA ALA A 1109 -52.59 122.98 -12.83
C ALA A 1109 -51.81 124.20 -12.27
N ALA A 1110 -50.92 124.01 -11.30
CA ALA A 1110 -50.03 125.04 -10.77
C ALA A 1110 -48.70 125.19 -11.55
N GLU A 1111 -48.39 124.24 -12.42
CA GLU A 1111 -47.15 124.15 -13.23
C GLU A 1111 -47.39 124.50 -14.71
N LEU A 1112 -48.66 124.64 -15.11
CA LEU A 1112 -49.07 125.04 -16.44
C LEU A 1112 -49.27 126.55 -16.50
N HIS A 1113 -48.25 127.25 -16.99
CA HIS A 1113 -48.30 128.68 -17.18
C HIS A 1113 -48.74 129.05 -18.59
N THR A 1114 -49.51 130.12 -18.72
CA THR A 1114 -49.73 130.80 -20.00
C THR A 1114 -48.46 131.54 -20.44
N LEU A 1115 -48.33 131.82 -21.74
CA LEU A 1115 -47.19 132.60 -22.24
C LEU A 1115 -47.17 134.00 -21.63
N ASP A 1116 -48.34 134.65 -21.48
CA ASP A 1116 -48.47 135.96 -20.83
C ASP A 1116 -48.03 135.97 -19.35
N GLU A 1117 -48.31 134.90 -18.59
CA GLU A 1117 -47.87 134.74 -17.18
C GLU A 1117 -46.35 134.62 -17.06
N LEU A 1118 -45.69 133.98 -18.03
CA LEU A 1118 -44.23 133.95 -18.14
C LEU A 1118 -43.66 135.15 -18.93
N HIS A 1119 -44.51 136.10 -19.30
CA HIS A 1119 -44.18 137.28 -20.09
C HIS A 1119 -43.54 136.96 -21.45
N ILE A 1120 -43.78 135.78 -22.02
CA ILE A 1120 -43.35 135.39 -23.37
C ILE A 1120 -44.23 136.11 -24.38
N THR A 1121 -43.63 136.76 -25.38
CA THR A 1121 -44.35 137.50 -26.44
C THR A 1121 -44.16 136.93 -27.83
N ARG A 1122 -43.08 136.18 -28.08
CA ARG A 1122 -42.78 135.61 -29.40
C ARG A 1122 -41.90 134.35 -29.29
N ILE A 1123 -42.23 133.26 -29.98
CA ILE A 1123 -41.41 132.02 -30.05
C ILE A 1123 -41.00 131.75 -31.51
N GLY A 1124 -39.70 131.62 -31.78
CA GLY A 1124 -39.17 131.39 -33.14
C GLY A 1124 -39.34 129.97 -33.66
N LEU A 1125 -39.62 129.82 -34.96
CA LEU A 1125 -39.91 128.53 -35.60
C LEU A 1125 -38.74 127.89 -36.35
N GLN A 1126 -37.58 128.55 -36.44
CA GLN A 1126 -36.41 128.01 -37.16
C GLN A 1126 -35.38 127.41 -36.20
N GLY A 1127 -35.37 126.09 -36.09
CA GLY A 1127 -34.33 125.33 -35.41
C GLY A 1127 -33.07 125.18 -36.25
N LYS A 1128 -31.92 125.62 -35.73
CA LYS A 1128 -30.59 125.40 -36.29
C LYS A 1128 -30.00 124.11 -35.70
N GLN A 1129 -29.42 123.25 -36.55
CA GLN A 1129 -28.76 122.04 -36.07
C GLN A 1129 -27.44 122.38 -35.34
N ASP A 1130 -27.35 122.02 -34.06
CA ASP A 1130 -26.22 122.33 -33.18
C ASP A 1130 -26.03 121.18 -32.16
N VAL A 1131 -25.54 120.05 -32.67
CA VAL A 1131 -25.60 118.75 -31.98
C VAL A 1131 -24.58 118.69 -30.83
N SER A 1132 -25.09 118.65 -29.59
CA SER A 1132 -24.27 118.46 -28.38
C SER A 1132 -24.91 117.46 -27.42
N LEU A 1133 -24.10 116.81 -26.58
CA LEU A 1133 -24.57 115.85 -25.59
C LEU A 1133 -24.65 116.52 -24.21
N ASN A 1134 -25.84 116.54 -23.62
CA ASN A 1134 -26.11 117.09 -22.29
C ASN A 1134 -26.76 115.99 -21.43
N ASN A 1135 -26.08 115.56 -20.35
CA ASN A 1135 -26.56 114.55 -19.39
C ASN A 1135 -27.09 113.23 -20.02
N GLY A 1136 -26.56 112.84 -21.18
CA GLY A 1136 -26.95 111.63 -21.93
C GLY A 1136 -28.02 111.86 -23.01
N ASN A 1137 -28.68 113.02 -22.98
CA ASN A 1137 -29.60 113.50 -24.02
C ASN A 1137 -28.80 114.25 -25.11
N ILE A 1138 -29.35 114.33 -26.32
CA ILE A 1138 -28.75 115.12 -27.41
C ILE A 1138 -29.55 116.41 -27.58
N VAL A 1139 -28.94 117.57 -27.38
CA VAL A 1139 -29.53 118.84 -27.82
C VAL A 1139 -29.36 118.88 -29.34
N GLY A 1140 -30.47 118.80 -30.09
CA GLY A 1140 -30.45 118.50 -31.52
C GLY A 1140 -30.59 119.74 -32.40
N LEU A 1141 -31.65 120.52 -32.18
CA LEU A 1141 -31.91 121.78 -32.89
C LEU A 1141 -32.15 122.91 -31.89
N THR A 1142 -31.58 124.10 -32.11
CA THR A 1142 -31.73 125.26 -31.23
C THR A 1142 -32.34 126.46 -31.95
N SER A 1143 -33.14 127.24 -31.23
CA SER A 1143 -33.74 128.51 -31.68
C SER A 1143 -33.89 129.44 -30.46
N SER A 1144 -34.81 130.40 -30.52
CA SER A 1144 -35.01 131.38 -29.44
C SER A 1144 -36.45 131.83 -29.29
N TYR A 1145 -36.80 132.33 -28.10
CA TYR A 1145 -38.03 133.07 -27.83
C TYR A 1145 -37.71 134.45 -27.24
N GLN A 1146 -38.68 135.36 -27.23
CA GLN A 1146 -38.57 136.70 -26.65
C GLN A 1146 -39.63 136.95 -25.58
N SER A 1147 -39.24 137.69 -24.55
CA SER A 1147 -40.06 138.14 -23.42
C SER A 1147 -40.55 139.58 -23.62
N ALA A 1148 -41.47 140.05 -22.75
CA ALA A 1148 -42.13 141.35 -22.85
C ALA A 1148 -41.23 142.55 -22.57
N ASP A 1149 -40.05 142.32 -21.98
CA ASP A 1149 -38.96 143.30 -21.84
C ASP A 1149 -38.04 143.37 -23.08
N GLY A 1150 -38.24 142.48 -24.05
CA GLY A 1150 -37.47 142.38 -25.28
C GLY A 1150 -36.19 141.53 -25.17
N ALA A 1151 -35.95 140.85 -24.05
CA ALA A 1151 -34.85 139.88 -23.94
C ALA A 1151 -35.10 138.64 -24.83
N SER A 1152 -34.03 137.98 -25.25
CA SER A 1152 -34.09 136.79 -26.11
C SER A 1152 -33.44 135.61 -25.39
N HIS A 1153 -34.19 134.53 -25.25
CA HIS A 1153 -33.87 133.34 -24.46
C HIS A 1153 -33.75 132.11 -25.37
N ALA A 1154 -33.08 131.05 -24.90
CA ALA A 1154 -32.90 129.86 -25.71
C ALA A 1154 -34.19 129.02 -25.80
N ALA A 1155 -34.36 128.37 -26.94
CA ALA A 1155 -35.29 127.26 -27.10
C ALA A 1155 -34.54 126.11 -27.77
N ALA A 1156 -34.88 124.86 -27.46
CA ALA A 1156 -34.27 123.70 -28.12
C ALA A 1156 -35.25 122.54 -28.31
N ASP A 1157 -35.15 121.90 -29.47
CA ASP A 1157 -35.64 120.54 -29.69
C ASP A 1157 -34.58 119.60 -29.11
N VAL A 1158 -34.91 119.00 -27.97
CA VAL A 1158 -33.98 118.16 -27.19
C VAL A 1158 -34.35 116.70 -27.37
N TRP A 1159 -33.42 115.90 -27.88
CA TRP A 1159 -33.58 114.48 -28.10
C TRP A 1159 -33.25 113.72 -26.81
N PHE A 1160 -34.28 113.54 -25.97
CA PHE A 1160 -34.15 112.81 -24.73
C PHE A 1160 -33.84 111.33 -24.97
N ALA A 1161 -32.89 110.81 -24.18
CA ALA A 1161 -32.57 109.41 -24.14
C ALA A 1161 -33.75 108.63 -23.53
N GLY A 1162 -34.27 107.66 -24.26
CA GLY A 1162 -35.37 106.82 -23.80
C GLY A 1162 -34.92 105.43 -23.35
N SER A 1163 -35.51 104.91 -22.28
CA SER A 1163 -35.59 103.46 -22.10
C SER A 1163 -36.60 102.93 -23.11
N ALA A 1164 -36.13 102.33 -24.20
CA ALA A 1164 -36.97 101.90 -25.31
C ALA A 1164 -37.90 100.74 -24.90
N ALA A 1165 -39.13 101.08 -24.51
CA ALA A 1165 -40.21 100.10 -24.38
C ALA A 1165 -40.65 99.64 -25.78
N LYS A 1166 -39.99 98.59 -26.31
CA LYS A 1166 -40.41 97.91 -27.54
C LYS A 1166 -41.17 96.62 -27.21
N PRO A 1167 -42.46 96.51 -27.57
CA PRO A 1167 -43.17 95.23 -27.53
C PRO A 1167 -42.58 94.22 -28.52
N GLY A 1168 -42.41 92.97 -28.07
CA GLY A 1168 -42.47 91.78 -28.92
C GLY A 1168 -41.39 91.56 -30.00
N ALA A 1169 -40.14 91.32 -29.60
CA ALA A 1169 -39.15 90.63 -30.47
C ALA A 1169 -37.98 89.95 -29.72
N ALA A 1170 -37.64 90.41 -28.51
CA ALA A 1170 -36.39 90.05 -27.84
C ALA A 1170 -36.39 88.69 -27.11
N ASP A 1171 -37.55 88.08 -26.86
CA ASP A 1171 -37.70 87.02 -25.83
C ASP A 1171 -37.97 85.60 -26.38
N LEU A 1172 -37.66 85.35 -27.65
CA LEU A 1172 -37.69 83.99 -28.23
C LEU A 1172 -36.31 83.49 -28.63
N ARG A 1173 -35.37 84.35 -29.05
CA ARG A 1173 -33.99 83.94 -29.36
C ARG A 1173 -33.05 83.99 -28.16
N SER A 1174 -33.20 84.97 -27.28
CA SER A 1174 -32.48 85.01 -26.00
C SER A 1174 -32.95 83.88 -25.08
N SER A 1175 -34.26 83.66 -24.97
CA SER A 1175 -34.83 82.53 -24.24
C SER A 1175 -34.51 81.18 -24.88
N VAL A 1176 -34.42 81.03 -26.21
CA VAL A 1176 -33.92 79.78 -26.82
C VAL A 1176 -32.41 79.61 -26.66
N SER A 1177 -31.59 80.66 -26.77
CA SER A 1177 -30.13 80.56 -26.54
C SER A 1177 -29.80 80.29 -25.07
N GLY A 1178 -30.52 80.93 -24.14
CA GLY A 1178 -30.46 80.66 -22.71
C GLY A 1178 -31.00 79.28 -22.34
N LEU A 1179 -32.07 78.80 -23.00
CA LEU A 1179 -32.55 77.43 -22.84
C LEU A 1179 -31.59 76.40 -23.44
N VAL A 1180 -30.90 76.71 -24.55
CA VAL A 1180 -29.86 75.86 -25.14
C VAL A 1180 -28.60 75.84 -24.27
N GLN A 1181 -28.15 76.98 -23.73
CA GLN A 1181 -27.07 77.02 -22.74
C GLN A 1181 -27.47 76.32 -21.43
N ALA A 1182 -28.74 76.42 -21.00
CA ALA A 1182 -29.27 75.68 -19.85
C ALA A 1182 -29.32 74.17 -20.12
N LEU A 1183 -29.75 73.71 -21.30
CA LEU A 1183 -29.72 72.29 -21.67
C LEU A 1183 -28.28 71.76 -21.83
N SER A 1184 -27.38 72.53 -22.45
CA SER A 1184 -25.97 72.16 -22.63
C SER A 1184 -25.20 72.13 -21.30
N SER A 1185 -25.56 72.99 -20.35
CA SER A 1185 -25.04 72.92 -18.97
C SER A 1185 -25.68 71.80 -18.14
N TYR A 1186 -26.96 71.50 -18.36
CA TYR A 1186 -27.64 70.33 -17.76
C TYR A 1186 -27.01 69.00 -18.25
N ALA A 1187 -26.57 68.94 -19.51
CA ALA A 1187 -25.81 67.81 -20.06
C ALA A 1187 -24.40 67.64 -19.46
N HIS A 1188 -23.89 68.63 -18.71
CA HIS A 1188 -22.60 68.62 -18.03
C HIS A 1188 -22.69 68.57 -16.49
N ALA A 1189 -23.90 68.52 -15.92
CA ALA A 1189 -24.09 68.33 -14.49
C ALA A 1189 -23.94 66.85 -14.11
N ALA A 1190 -22.98 66.54 -13.24
CA ALA A 1190 -22.75 65.17 -12.79
C ALA A 1190 -23.97 64.58 -12.04
N PRO A 1191 -24.36 63.31 -12.30
CA PRO A 1191 -25.48 62.70 -11.63
C PRO A 1191 -25.12 62.34 -10.17
N PRO A 1192 -26.02 62.54 -9.19
CA PRO A 1192 -25.91 61.88 -7.90
C PRO A 1192 -26.18 60.37 -8.05
N ALA A 1193 -25.54 59.55 -7.23
CA ALA A 1193 -25.67 58.09 -7.30
C ALA A 1193 -27.09 57.61 -6.94
N GLY A 1194 -27.79 56.99 -7.89
CA GLY A 1194 -29.10 56.36 -7.69
C GLY A 1194 -29.67 55.81 -9.00
N GLY A 1195 -30.08 54.54 -9.02
CA GLY A 1195 -30.44 53.83 -10.26
C GLY A 1195 -31.82 54.17 -10.83
N GLY A 1196 -31.96 54.03 -12.16
CA GLY A 1196 -33.23 54.15 -12.88
C GLY A 1196 -33.07 53.78 -14.36
N SER A 1197 -33.39 52.54 -14.72
CA SER A 1197 -33.28 52.04 -16.10
C SER A 1197 -34.47 52.47 -16.95
N LEU A 1198 -34.20 53.08 -18.11
CA LEU A 1198 -35.15 53.24 -19.21
C LEU A 1198 -34.54 52.63 -20.47
N GLY A 1199 -35.03 51.45 -20.85
CA GLY A 1199 -34.66 50.79 -22.10
C GLY A 1199 -35.55 51.23 -23.26
N LEU A 1200 -34.96 51.34 -24.45
CA LEU A 1200 -35.69 51.33 -25.73
C LEU A 1200 -35.10 50.27 -26.64
N GLY A 1201 -35.98 49.55 -27.35
CA GLY A 1201 -35.66 48.28 -27.96
C GLY A 1201 -35.20 48.33 -29.42
N ASN A 1202 -34.20 47.50 -29.70
CA ASN A 1202 -34.13 46.54 -30.80
C ASN A 1202 -34.24 47.02 -32.27
N GLY A 1203 -33.19 46.72 -33.05
CA GLY A 1203 -33.20 46.90 -34.51
C GLY A 1203 -31.95 46.39 -35.25
N GLY A 1204 -31.39 45.22 -34.94
CA GLY A 1204 -30.30 44.62 -35.71
C GLY A 1204 -29.33 43.75 -34.91
N ALA A 1205 -28.96 42.58 -35.44
CA ALA A 1205 -28.17 41.56 -34.72
C ALA A 1205 -26.72 41.98 -34.47
N GLY A 1206 -26.25 41.88 -33.21
CA GLY A 1206 -24.86 42.12 -32.82
C GLY A 1206 -24.64 42.83 -31.47
N GLY A 1207 -25.51 42.60 -30.46
CA GLY A 1207 -25.45 43.30 -29.18
C GLY A 1207 -24.46 42.68 -28.19
N ILE A 1208 -23.54 43.49 -27.67
CA ILE A 1208 -22.63 43.15 -26.56
C ILE A 1208 -23.41 43.18 -25.23
N ASP A 1209 -23.30 42.13 -24.42
CA ASP A 1209 -23.87 42.11 -23.07
C ASP A 1209 -23.04 42.98 -22.12
N LEU A 1210 -23.54 44.20 -21.89
CA LEU A 1210 -22.91 45.18 -20.99
C LEU A 1210 -22.89 44.70 -19.53
N GLY A 1211 -23.81 43.81 -19.12
CA GLY A 1211 -23.82 43.20 -17.80
C GLY A 1211 -22.66 42.23 -17.60
N ALA A 1212 -22.34 41.43 -18.62
CA ALA A 1212 -21.17 40.56 -18.62
C ALA A 1212 -19.85 41.37 -18.59
N CYS A 1213 -19.76 42.49 -19.32
CA CYS A 1213 -18.59 43.38 -19.27
C CYS A 1213 -18.37 44.01 -17.89
N VAL A 1214 -19.43 44.49 -17.23
CA VAL A 1214 -19.32 45.09 -15.88
C VAL A 1214 -18.96 44.03 -14.83
N ALA A 1215 -19.48 42.81 -14.94
CA ALA A 1215 -19.09 41.69 -14.08
C ALA A 1215 -17.59 41.33 -14.25
N GLN A 1216 -17.10 41.24 -15.49
CA GLN A 1216 -15.66 41.00 -15.77
C GLN A 1216 -14.77 42.16 -15.30
N MET A 1217 -15.24 43.40 -15.36
CA MET A 1217 -14.50 44.57 -14.88
C MET A 1217 -14.43 44.60 -13.35
N ALA A 1218 -15.51 44.22 -12.64
CA ALA A 1218 -15.52 44.10 -11.19
C ALA A 1218 -14.58 42.99 -10.67
N ASP A 1219 -14.58 41.83 -11.33
CA ASP A 1219 -13.66 40.71 -11.04
C ASP A 1219 -12.19 41.12 -11.34
N SER A 1220 -11.95 41.83 -12.45
CA SER A 1220 -10.63 42.38 -12.78
C SER A 1220 -10.11 43.39 -11.74
N LEU A 1221 -10.99 44.23 -11.18
CA LEU A 1221 -10.64 45.19 -10.13
C LEU A 1221 -10.37 44.50 -8.78
N GLN A 1222 -11.09 43.43 -8.43
CA GLN A 1222 -10.77 42.63 -7.24
C GLN A 1222 -9.41 41.93 -7.36
N ARG A 1223 -9.05 41.42 -8.54
CA ARG A 1223 -7.73 40.81 -8.79
C ARG A 1223 -6.60 41.84 -8.77
N PHE A 1224 -6.83 43.08 -9.23
CA PHE A 1224 -5.85 44.16 -9.17
C PHE A 1224 -5.52 44.58 -7.73
N GLY A 1225 -6.52 44.61 -6.84
CA GLY A 1225 -6.35 44.98 -5.43
C GLY A 1225 -5.48 44.00 -4.62
N LEU A 1226 -5.40 42.72 -5.02
CA LEU A 1226 -4.59 41.71 -4.33
C LEU A 1226 -3.12 41.64 -4.80
N ALA A 1227 -2.80 42.23 -5.96
CA ALA A 1227 -1.44 42.21 -6.52
C ALA A 1227 -0.49 43.24 -5.88
N ALA A 1228 -1.00 44.23 -5.13
CA ALA A 1228 -0.21 45.33 -4.57
C ALA A 1228 0.42 45.06 -3.19
N ALA A 1229 0.18 43.89 -2.58
CA ALA A 1229 0.65 43.54 -1.25
C ALA A 1229 1.32 42.15 -1.21
N GLY A 1230 2.56 42.04 -1.73
CA GLY A 1230 3.22 40.73 -1.80
C GLY A 1230 4.66 40.70 -2.28
N SER A 1231 5.59 41.45 -1.66
CA SER A 1231 7.02 41.30 -1.96
C SER A 1231 7.99 41.71 -0.83
N ALA A 1232 8.03 40.94 0.27
CA ALA A 1232 9.25 40.74 1.07
C ALA A 1232 9.11 39.60 2.12
N ALA A 1233 10.24 38.92 2.37
CA ALA A 1233 10.50 37.93 3.43
C ALA A 1233 9.85 36.53 3.30
N ALA A 1234 10.69 35.50 3.46
CA ALA A 1234 10.35 34.09 3.40
C ALA A 1234 10.45 33.43 4.77
N GLN A 1235 9.59 32.45 5.06
CA GLN A 1235 9.97 31.09 5.51
C GLN A 1235 8.74 30.21 5.86
N ALA A 1236 8.95 28.89 5.79
CA ALA A 1236 8.08 27.80 6.24
C ALA A 1236 6.74 27.56 5.48
N GLY A 1237 6.57 26.32 5.01
CA GLY A 1237 5.26 25.78 4.62
C GLY A 1237 4.43 25.34 5.84
N PRO A 1238 3.25 24.73 5.62
CA PRO A 1238 3.26 23.34 5.15
C PRO A 1238 2.30 23.06 3.98
N ALA A 1239 2.38 21.83 3.47
CA ALA A 1239 1.48 21.29 2.46
C ALA A 1239 0.21 20.70 3.10
N ASP A 1240 -0.90 20.76 2.38
CA ASP A 1240 -1.99 19.79 2.51
C ASP A 1240 -2.56 19.43 1.14
N ALA A 1241 -2.52 18.13 0.84
CA ALA A 1241 -3.27 17.48 -0.24
C ALA A 1241 -4.08 16.34 0.41
N PRO A 1242 -5.30 16.05 -0.06
CA PRO A 1242 -6.29 15.35 0.75
C PRO A 1242 -5.92 13.90 1.04
N ARG A 1243 -6.01 13.49 2.30
CA ARG A 1243 -5.95 12.09 2.74
C ARG A 1243 -7.34 11.52 2.91
N LEU A 1244 -7.61 10.39 2.26
CA LEU A 1244 -8.59 9.40 2.73
C LEU A 1244 -7.87 8.23 3.43
N PRO A 1245 -8.52 7.53 4.37
CA PRO A 1245 -7.82 6.71 5.37
C PRO A 1245 -7.69 5.22 4.98
N PHE A 1246 -6.56 4.61 5.36
CA PHE A 1246 -6.31 3.19 5.67
C PHE A 1246 -4.78 2.96 5.73
N TRP A 1247 -4.18 2.00 6.46
CA TRP A 1247 -4.63 1.03 7.49
C TRP A 1247 -3.83 1.29 8.79
N HIS A 1248 -3.78 0.36 9.76
CA HIS A 1248 -2.74 0.29 10.80
C HIS A 1248 -1.84 -0.95 10.55
N GLY A 1249 -0.54 -0.86 10.84
CA GLY A 1249 0.37 -2.02 10.78
C GLY A 1249 1.76 -1.65 11.27
N ALA A 1250 2.19 -2.21 12.40
CA ALA A 1250 3.40 -1.80 13.11
C ALA A 1250 4.65 -2.59 12.69
N ALA A 1251 5.80 -1.90 12.62
CA ALA A 1251 7.08 -2.36 13.17
C ALA A 1251 8.14 -1.25 13.11
N GLN A 1252 8.88 -1.05 14.20
CA GLN A 1252 10.10 -0.24 14.19
C GLN A 1252 11.27 -1.07 13.65
N GLN A 1253 12.15 -0.45 12.86
CA GLN A 1253 13.56 -0.22 13.26
C GLN A 1253 14.19 0.75 12.25
N GLY A 1254 14.98 1.71 12.74
CA GLY A 1254 15.54 2.78 11.91
C GLY A 1254 16.86 2.40 11.25
N TRP A 1255 17.44 3.36 10.51
CA TRP A 1255 18.89 3.63 10.52
C TRP A 1255 19.11 5.06 10.03
N LEU A 1256 19.84 5.85 10.83
CA LEU A 1256 20.32 7.20 10.49
C LEU A 1256 21.81 7.10 10.22
N ALA A 1257 22.24 7.40 8.98
CA ALA A 1257 23.61 7.79 8.68
C ALA A 1257 23.64 8.58 7.36
N ALA A 1258 24.26 9.76 7.37
CA ALA A 1258 24.44 10.61 6.21
C ALA A 1258 25.92 10.66 5.80
N ALA A 1259 26.21 10.96 4.53
CA ALA A 1259 27.36 11.79 4.14
C ALA A 1259 27.30 12.22 2.67
N LYS A 1260 27.23 13.56 2.46
CA LYS A 1260 27.48 14.33 1.23
C LYS A 1260 26.57 14.11 0.02
#